data_AF-A0A149UQ68-F1
#
_entry.id   AF-A0A149UQ68-F1
#
_cell.length_a   1.000
_cell.length_b   1.000
_cell.length_c   1.000
_cell.angle_alpha   90.00
_cell.angle_beta   90.00
_cell.angle_gamma   90.00
#
_symmetry.space_group_name_H-M   'P 1'
#
loop_
_entity.id
_entity.type
_entity.pdbx_description
1 polymer ?
#
loop_
_entity_poly.entity_id
_entity_poly.type
_entity_poly.pdbx_seq_one_letter_code
_entity_poly.pdbx_strand_id
1 'polypeptide(L)'
;MSMSASQLNLFDTTVLSGELAALWSLDDDQPIPEVCIPSPPPFRIPQRDFRLKGLRGLASGWKARAEANLAAIALLGTLEREDRNATEAEQDVLARFTGFGAGELANNLFPPTGKEVRKGWESLATELEQLTTETERAGLQRATQYAHYTPELIVHSMWDMALRMGFRGGSVLEPGCGTGLFIAARPEKLEGKIAFTGIENDPITARIARKLYPNQWIRSEDFTRAQLPQGYDLAIGNPPFSNRTVHGRVGLEKQGLSLHDFFIVRSLEALQPGGIALFVTSRYTLDKTDPKARRIIGESADLLGAVRLPEGAMRDDAGTDVVVDILAFRKREMGEEPSNESWVETADIPDSDEGNGPLVINRYFHDHPEQVLGSHIWTTTQFGPGYTCSATAGAELDLLLPQALNRIAPNTHFLPPREARIVRPAGEGVTIGTAASGADLKEGSYFVDRSVLHQIIEGQAQIVPIRKAGQAEGIFAKHARIIRGLVPIRDAARSVLRAQMQNLPYGAQQRTLKTAYQSFVREFGPINHTRITLRENPETGKTRETQRRPNLQPFLDDPDVWLVASIEEYDERTDTGRMGPIFSERVIHAPTEPEIHGAHDALAVSLHETGRVDLPLIAELLGRSEADTLAELGESIYLDPERSAQGRDVWVTSDEMLSGAVRTKLALAREAAHHDQRYARNVSALEVVQPADLRPSEITARLGAPWLPVTDIQDFVQEVMGIETTVRHTPEVACWSINRAPFLSRAEATSVWGTERRNAAELLEDALSQSIPKIWDHWRDENGNERRELNTQETEAAKEKLAAIKSAFEKWVWQDPDRSDRLVKLYNETYNNLVPRAFDGSHLGLPGASSTITLRAHQKRVVWRIIASGRTYMAHAVGAGKTFSMAAAVMEQKRLGLISKAVIVVPGHCLAQMAREFLMLYPTARILVADETNFVKAKRQRFIARAATENWDAIIITHDAFKFIPVEAGFEREMIEDQIASYEAILSGLDGDDRISRKRIERMKEGMESKLEGLAAQKDDLLHMGEMGIDQILVDEAQLFRKLSYATNQSDLRGVDPNGSQRAWDLFVKTRYLAKTDPTRPLIMASGSPITNTIAELWNVGRYMDLDALVARNLHEFDAWAANFGETRTELELQPNGLYKPVTRFTEFVNVADLMAMYR
;
A
#
# COMPACT_ATOMS: atom_id res chain seq x y z
N MET A 1 -29.57 12.00 -55.16
CA MET A 1 -30.31 10.79 -55.57
C MET A 1 -29.79 9.61 -54.77
N SER A 2 -30.66 8.98 -53.97
CA SER A 2 -30.76 7.53 -53.60
C SER A 2 -29.45 6.73 -53.45
N MET A 3 -29.07 6.28 -52.23
CA MET A 3 -29.37 4.97 -51.59
C MET A 3 -28.90 3.75 -52.43
N SER A 4 -28.27 2.67 -51.93
CA SER A 4 -28.34 1.96 -50.64
C SER A 4 -27.16 0.97 -50.48
N ALA A 5 -26.64 0.74 -49.27
CA ALA A 5 -26.73 -0.50 -48.48
C ALA A 5 -25.91 -1.74 -48.91
N SER A 6 -24.97 -2.17 -48.05
CA SER A 6 -24.75 -3.59 -47.72
C SER A 6 -23.96 -3.75 -46.41
N GLN A 7 -24.57 -4.47 -45.47
CA GLN A 7 -24.04 -4.96 -44.19
C GLN A 7 -22.82 -5.87 -44.39
N LEU A 8 -21.89 -5.89 -43.42
CA LEU A 8 -20.96 -7.00 -43.23
C LEU A 8 -20.99 -7.47 -41.77
N ASN A 9 -21.22 -8.77 -41.64
CA ASN A 9 -21.45 -9.55 -40.43
C ASN A 9 -20.17 -9.75 -39.62
N LEU A 10 -20.32 -9.76 -38.29
CA LEU A 10 -19.33 -10.30 -37.36
C LEU A 10 -19.38 -11.83 -37.38
N PHE A 11 -18.20 -12.45 -37.24
CA PHE A 11 -17.89 -13.89 -37.13
C PHE A 11 -17.81 -14.67 -38.45
N ASP A 12 -16.58 -14.81 -38.97
CA ASP A 12 -16.15 -16.12 -39.48
C ASP A 12 -14.63 -16.28 -39.42
N THR A 13 -14.19 -17.43 -38.92
CA THR A 13 -12.81 -17.88 -38.79
C THR A 13 -12.53 -18.95 -39.84
N THR A 14 -11.41 -18.85 -40.57
CA THR A 14 -10.38 -19.89 -40.79
C THR A 14 -9.67 -19.85 -42.16
N VAL A 15 -8.42 -20.35 -42.14
CA VAL A 15 -7.57 -20.94 -43.19
C VAL A 15 -6.88 -20.00 -44.23
N LEU A 16 -5.54 -19.87 -44.21
CA LEU A 16 -4.57 -20.78 -44.87
C LEU A 16 -3.11 -20.28 -44.75
N SER A 17 -2.26 -21.28 -44.62
CA SER A 17 -0.79 -21.36 -44.61
C SER A 17 -0.07 -20.88 -45.88
N GLY A 18 1.21 -20.53 -45.76
CA GLY A 18 2.16 -20.51 -46.87
C GLY A 18 3.56 -19.98 -46.52
N GLU A 19 4.58 -20.83 -46.68
CA GLU A 19 5.98 -20.71 -46.25
C GLU A 19 6.92 -19.89 -47.17
N LEU A 20 8.01 -19.44 -46.53
CA LEU A 20 9.41 -19.31 -46.95
C LEU A 20 9.85 -18.93 -48.39
N ALA A 21 10.72 -17.91 -48.39
CA ALA A 21 12.06 -17.88 -48.99
C ALA A 21 12.22 -17.66 -50.51
N ALA A 22 12.72 -16.48 -50.87
CA ALA A 22 13.58 -16.17 -52.02
C ALA A 22 13.75 -14.65 -52.13
N LEU A 23 14.86 -14.04 -52.52
CA LEU A 23 16.26 -14.42 -52.73
C LEU A 23 16.90 -13.08 -53.15
N TRP A 24 17.89 -12.63 -52.39
CA TRP A 24 19.12 -11.96 -52.84
C TRP A 24 19.02 -10.63 -53.62
N SER A 25 19.63 -9.59 -53.06
CA SER A 25 20.62 -8.80 -53.79
C SER A 25 21.74 -8.36 -52.86
N LEU A 26 22.92 -8.88 -53.18
CA LEU A 26 24.23 -8.67 -52.59
C LEU A 26 24.86 -7.35 -53.04
N ASP A 27 25.89 -6.98 -52.28
CA ASP A 27 27.11 -6.23 -52.66
C ASP A 27 27.05 -4.70 -52.75
N ASP A 28 28.08 -3.95 -52.34
CA ASP A 28 29.22 -4.17 -51.43
C ASP A 28 29.90 -2.78 -51.35
N ASP A 29 30.37 -2.36 -50.18
CA ASP A 29 31.54 -1.48 -50.03
C ASP A 29 31.81 -1.25 -48.54
N GLN A 30 32.65 -2.12 -47.98
CA GLN A 30 33.27 -1.92 -46.66
C GLN A 30 34.32 -0.81 -46.68
N PRO A 31 34.62 -0.23 -45.51
CA PRO A 31 35.98 -0.39 -45.02
C PRO A 31 36.08 -0.80 -43.54
N ILE A 32 36.83 -1.90 -43.34
CA ILE A 32 37.84 -2.23 -42.30
C ILE A 32 37.40 -2.25 -40.81
N PRO A 33 37.65 -3.36 -40.07
CA PRO A 33 37.26 -3.48 -38.67
C PRO A 33 38.21 -2.72 -37.72
N GLU A 34 37.65 -1.85 -36.88
CA GLU A 34 38.33 -1.39 -35.67
C GLU A 34 38.51 -2.57 -34.70
N VAL A 35 39.78 -2.90 -34.45
CA VAL A 35 40.16 -3.84 -33.40
C VAL A 35 39.81 -3.20 -32.06
N CYS A 36 38.68 -3.62 -31.49
CA CYS A 36 38.31 -3.26 -30.13
C CYS A 36 39.31 -3.90 -29.16
N ILE A 37 40.21 -3.07 -28.64
CA ILE A 37 41.13 -3.45 -27.56
C ILE A 37 40.25 -3.73 -26.33
N PRO A 38 40.36 -4.91 -25.69
CA PRO A 38 39.60 -5.18 -24.48
C PRO A 38 39.93 -4.12 -23.43
N SER A 39 38.89 -3.47 -22.90
CA SER A 39 39.00 -2.57 -21.76
C SER A 39 39.83 -3.27 -20.68
N PRO A 40 40.88 -2.62 -20.13
CA PRO A 40 41.67 -3.24 -19.09
C PRO A 40 40.75 -3.61 -17.92
N PRO A 41 40.95 -4.78 -17.29
CA PRO A 41 40.12 -5.20 -16.16
C PRO A 41 40.13 -4.09 -15.11
N PRO A 42 38.97 -3.76 -14.50
CA PRO A 42 38.90 -2.73 -13.46
C PRO A 42 39.95 -3.04 -12.39
N PHE A 43 40.67 -2.00 -11.98
CA PHE A 43 41.73 -2.11 -10.98
C PHE A 43 41.15 -2.65 -9.67
N ARG A 44 41.26 -3.97 -9.45
CA ARG A 44 40.72 -4.64 -8.26
C ARG A 44 41.64 -4.41 -7.07
N ILE A 45 41.32 -3.42 -6.25
CA ILE A 45 41.92 -3.29 -4.92
C ILE A 45 41.49 -4.51 -4.09
N PRO A 46 42.41 -5.30 -3.52
CA PRO A 46 42.06 -6.50 -2.75
C PRO A 46 41.24 -6.15 -1.50
N GLN A 47 40.32 -7.05 -1.11
CA GLN A 47 39.55 -6.92 0.12
C GLN A 47 40.48 -7.07 1.32
N ARG A 48 40.66 -5.99 2.10
CA ARG A 48 41.50 -5.97 3.29
C ARG A 48 40.76 -5.30 4.42
N ASP A 49 40.66 -5.97 5.57
CA ASP A 49 40.03 -5.40 6.75
C ASP A 49 40.97 -4.37 7.41
N PHE A 50 40.42 -3.20 7.71
CA PHE A 50 41.11 -2.14 8.44
C PHE A 50 41.53 -2.63 9.82
N ARG A 51 42.69 -2.17 10.27
CA ARG A 51 43.22 -2.44 11.60
C ARG A 51 43.84 -1.17 12.15
N LEU A 52 43.47 -0.84 13.37
CA LEU A 52 43.98 0.34 14.05
C LEU A 52 45.41 0.09 14.55
N LYS A 53 46.35 0.95 14.15
CA LYS A 53 47.73 0.97 14.64
C LYS A 53 47.92 2.20 15.53
N GLY A 54 47.82 2.03 16.85
CA GLY A 54 47.87 3.15 17.81
C GLY A 54 46.51 3.82 17.97
N LEU A 55 46.46 5.16 17.90
CA LEU A 55 45.22 5.96 18.05
C LEU A 55 44.69 6.39 16.67
N ARG A 56 43.37 6.62 16.55
CA ARG A 56 42.73 7.03 15.28
C ARG A 56 43.16 8.40 14.73
N GLY A 57 43.84 9.21 15.55
CA GLY A 57 44.26 10.56 15.18
C GLY A 57 43.09 11.53 15.01
N LEU A 58 42.11 11.46 15.92
CA LEU A 58 40.96 12.35 15.92
C LEU A 58 41.40 13.82 16.13
N ALA A 59 40.73 14.75 15.45
CA ALA A 59 41.00 16.18 15.62
C ALA A 59 40.64 16.66 17.03
N SER A 60 41.34 17.67 17.54
CA SER A 60 41.14 18.19 18.91
C SER A 60 39.87 19.05 19.08
N GLY A 61 39.26 19.50 17.97
CA GLY A 61 38.05 20.34 17.99
C GLY A 61 36.88 19.71 17.23
N TRP A 62 35.67 19.90 17.74
CA TRP A 62 34.45 19.31 17.16
C TRP A 62 34.18 19.76 15.73
N LYS A 63 34.50 21.01 15.38
CA LYS A 63 34.37 21.50 13.99
C LYS A 63 35.28 20.75 13.01
N ALA A 64 36.53 20.49 13.38
CA ALA A 64 37.44 19.70 12.55
C ALA A 64 37.04 18.20 12.49
N ARG A 65 36.37 17.69 13.54
CA ARG A 65 35.75 16.34 13.49
C ARG A 65 34.54 16.30 12.55
N ALA A 66 33.76 17.38 12.46
CA ALA A 66 32.70 17.48 11.45
C ALA A 66 33.27 17.44 10.03
N GLU A 67 34.35 18.17 9.76
CA GLU A 67 35.06 18.13 8.48
C GLU A 67 35.55 16.71 8.14
N ALA A 68 36.12 15.99 9.13
CA ALA A 68 36.53 14.61 8.95
C ALA A 68 35.35 13.66 8.66
N ASN A 69 34.20 13.86 9.31
CA ASN A 69 32.99 13.08 9.04
C ASN A 69 32.49 13.30 7.60
N LEU A 70 32.46 14.56 7.13
CA LEU A 70 32.04 14.88 5.76
C LEU A 70 33.00 14.31 4.73
N ALA A 71 34.30 14.39 4.97
CA ALA A 71 35.31 13.77 4.11
C ALA A 71 35.11 12.24 4.00
N ALA A 72 34.75 11.57 5.09
CA ALA A 72 34.45 10.13 5.06
C ALA A 72 33.18 9.81 4.27
N ILE A 73 32.12 10.63 4.37
CA ILE A 73 30.88 10.45 3.59
C ILE A 73 31.14 10.68 2.10
N ALA A 74 31.88 11.74 1.75
CA ALA A 74 32.25 12.04 0.37
C ALA A 74 33.11 10.92 -0.25
N LEU A 75 34.08 10.41 0.50
CA LEU A 75 34.91 9.28 0.08
C LEU A 75 34.08 8.00 -0.08
N LEU A 76 33.16 7.71 0.84
CA LEU A 76 32.24 6.58 0.72
C LEU A 76 31.47 6.65 -0.61
N GLY A 77 30.88 7.81 -0.93
CA GLY A 77 30.16 7.99 -2.20
C GLY A 77 31.05 7.78 -3.43
N THR A 78 32.33 8.15 -3.35
CA THR A 78 33.31 7.88 -4.41
C THR A 78 33.61 6.38 -4.56
N LEU A 79 33.88 5.70 -3.45
CA LEU A 79 34.18 4.25 -3.44
C LEU A 79 33.00 3.38 -3.91
N GLU A 80 31.78 3.84 -3.73
CA GLU A 80 30.57 3.14 -4.21
C GLU A 80 30.30 3.42 -5.69
N ARG A 81 30.50 4.66 -6.16
CA ARG A 81 30.40 4.99 -7.59
C ARG A 81 31.44 4.26 -8.44
N GLU A 82 32.64 4.07 -7.89
CA GLU A 82 33.75 3.36 -8.54
C GLU A 82 33.69 1.84 -8.33
N ASP A 83 32.69 1.32 -7.60
CA ASP A 83 32.53 -0.09 -7.22
C ASP A 83 33.84 -0.79 -6.80
N ARG A 84 34.61 -0.15 -5.90
CA ARG A 84 35.89 -0.68 -5.43
C ARG A 84 36.06 -0.65 -3.92
N ASN A 85 37.06 -1.41 -3.46
CA ASN A 85 37.50 -1.40 -2.07
C ASN A 85 38.33 -0.14 -1.76
N ALA A 86 38.36 0.26 -0.48
CA ALA A 86 39.22 1.34 -0.01
C ALA A 86 40.69 0.90 0.04
N THR A 87 41.61 1.77 -0.38
CA THR A 87 43.05 1.64 -0.12
C THR A 87 43.38 1.88 1.36
N GLU A 88 44.59 1.53 1.81
CA GLU A 88 45.01 1.73 3.22
C GLU A 88 44.89 3.21 3.65
N ALA A 89 45.25 4.15 2.76
CA ALA A 89 45.11 5.58 3.02
C ALA A 89 43.64 6.06 3.07
N GLU A 90 42.76 5.48 2.24
CA GLU A 90 41.32 5.77 2.25
C GLU A 90 40.62 5.17 3.46
N GLN A 91 41.07 4.00 3.92
CA GLN A 91 40.60 3.40 5.17
C GLN A 91 40.92 4.29 6.37
N ASP A 92 42.10 4.94 6.40
CA ASP A 92 42.44 5.91 7.45
C ASP A 92 41.49 7.12 7.48
N VAL A 93 40.97 7.56 6.33
CA VAL A 93 39.97 8.63 6.26
C VAL A 93 38.61 8.14 6.78
N LEU A 94 38.16 6.98 6.30
CA LEU A 94 36.90 6.38 6.75
C LEU A 94 36.89 6.08 8.26
N ALA A 95 38.03 5.65 8.82
CA ALA A 95 38.17 5.32 10.24
C ALA A 95 38.09 6.53 11.18
N ARG A 96 38.23 7.76 10.67
CA ARG A 96 38.09 9.00 11.44
C ARG A 96 36.64 9.46 11.59
N PHE A 97 35.68 8.78 10.96
CA PHE A 97 34.27 9.06 11.15
C PHE A 97 33.85 8.71 12.59
N THR A 98 33.41 9.74 13.33
CA THR A 98 32.95 9.62 14.73
C THR A 98 31.45 9.89 14.89
N GLY A 99 30.71 9.98 13.78
CA GLY A 99 29.29 10.33 13.79
C GLY A 99 29.01 11.72 14.38
N PHE A 100 27.74 12.01 14.65
CA PHE A 100 27.27 13.34 15.07
C PHE A 100 26.65 13.36 16.49
N GLY A 101 26.93 12.33 17.31
CA GLY A 101 26.36 12.19 18.66
C GLY A 101 26.87 13.18 19.71
N ALA A 102 28.04 13.80 19.50
CA ALA A 102 28.53 14.83 20.39
C ALA A 102 27.59 16.05 20.36
N GLY A 103 27.23 16.59 21.53
CA GLY A 103 26.25 17.67 21.64
C GLY A 103 26.60 18.91 20.81
N GLU A 104 27.88 19.23 20.64
CA GLU A 104 28.31 20.32 19.78
C GLU A 104 28.09 20.03 18.28
N LEU A 105 28.27 18.78 17.83
CA LEU A 105 27.96 18.39 16.45
C LEU A 105 26.45 18.36 16.20
N ALA A 106 25.70 17.71 17.09
CA ALA A 106 24.25 17.57 17.00
C ALA A 106 23.55 18.93 16.95
N ASN A 107 23.87 19.83 17.88
CA ASN A 107 23.20 21.12 17.99
C ASN A 107 23.54 22.10 16.86
N ASN A 108 24.73 22.01 16.25
CA ASN A 108 25.15 22.93 15.21
C ASN A 108 24.85 22.43 13.78
N LEU A 109 24.82 21.12 13.53
CA LEU A 109 24.55 20.55 12.19
C LEU A 109 23.11 20.06 12.02
N PHE A 110 22.37 19.84 13.11
CA PHE A 110 20.96 19.42 13.08
C PHE A 110 20.09 20.32 13.98
N PRO A 111 19.90 21.61 13.64
CA PRO A 111 19.12 22.52 14.48
C PRO A 111 17.64 22.08 14.57
N PRO A 112 16.95 22.34 15.69
CA PRO A 112 15.51 22.10 15.82
C PRO A 112 14.69 22.88 14.79
N THR A 113 13.55 22.32 14.37
CA THR A 113 12.65 22.93 13.38
C THR A 113 12.34 24.41 13.71
N GLY A 114 12.68 25.32 12.79
CA GLY A 114 12.48 26.76 12.95
C GLY A 114 13.65 27.55 13.54
N LYS A 115 14.82 26.93 13.76
CA LYS A 115 16.07 27.61 14.16
C LYS A 115 17.13 27.54 13.08
N GLU A 116 17.84 28.65 12.84
CA GLU A 116 18.96 28.73 11.90
C GLU A 116 20.23 28.05 12.45
N VAL A 117 21.08 27.57 11.54
CA VAL A 117 22.43 27.04 11.84
C VAL A 117 23.29 28.14 12.47
N ARG A 118 24.09 27.79 13.48
CA ARG A 118 24.97 28.74 14.17
C ARG A 118 26.02 29.32 13.22
N LYS A 119 26.27 30.64 13.35
CA LYS A 119 27.35 31.34 12.62
C LYS A 119 28.70 30.62 12.72
N GLY A 120 29.27 30.28 11.58
CA GLY A 120 30.53 29.54 11.42
C GLY A 120 30.37 28.04 11.10
N TRP A 121 29.16 27.50 11.03
CA TRP A 121 28.86 26.10 10.69
C TRP A 121 28.07 25.93 9.39
N GLU A 122 27.67 27.03 8.74
CA GLU A 122 26.78 27.03 7.58
C GLU A 122 27.35 26.24 6.40
N SER A 123 28.65 26.38 6.11
CA SER A 123 29.30 25.66 5.01
C SER A 123 29.27 24.14 5.22
N LEU A 124 29.49 23.69 6.46
CA LEU A 124 29.48 22.27 6.82
C LEU A 124 28.06 21.69 6.78
N ALA A 125 27.06 22.48 7.17
CA ALA A 125 25.66 22.08 7.03
C ALA A 125 25.27 21.92 5.56
N THR A 126 25.60 22.89 4.70
CA THR A 126 25.34 22.80 3.25
C THR A 126 26.06 21.63 2.60
N GLU A 127 27.32 21.38 2.95
CA GLU A 127 28.08 20.24 2.44
C GLU A 127 27.46 18.90 2.90
N LEU A 128 27.02 18.80 4.16
CA LEU A 128 26.27 17.64 4.65
C LEU A 128 24.99 17.41 3.84
N GLU A 129 24.25 18.49 3.52
CA GLU A 129 23.03 18.39 2.73
C GLU A 129 23.29 17.94 1.28
N GLN A 130 24.41 18.33 0.69
CA GLN A 130 24.81 17.91 -0.66
C GLN A 130 25.30 16.47 -0.71
N LEU A 131 26.00 16.02 0.34
CA LEU A 131 26.57 14.66 0.42
C LEU A 131 25.55 13.60 0.85
N THR A 132 24.37 14.00 1.34
CA THR A 132 23.37 13.07 1.91
C THR A 132 21.96 13.32 1.36
N THR A 133 21.26 12.23 1.05
CA THR A 133 19.82 12.26 0.77
C THR A 133 19.02 12.63 2.03
N GLU A 134 17.77 13.04 1.87
CA GLU A 134 16.89 13.39 3.00
C GLU A 134 16.70 12.23 3.99
N THR A 135 16.60 10.99 3.49
CA THR A 135 16.46 9.78 4.31
C THR A 135 17.73 9.45 5.11
N GLU A 136 18.91 9.61 4.49
CA GLU A 136 20.21 9.45 5.14
C GLU A 136 20.45 10.50 6.21
N ARG A 137 20.10 11.77 5.93
CA ARG A 137 20.21 12.89 6.88
C ARG A 137 19.31 12.69 8.09
N ALA A 138 18.07 12.22 7.88
CA ALA A 138 17.18 11.84 8.98
C ALA A 138 17.69 10.62 9.78
N GLY A 139 18.47 9.72 9.16
CA GLY A 139 19.21 8.65 9.83
C GLY A 139 20.28 9.19 10.77
N LEU A 140 21.18 10.01 10.24
CA LEU A 140 22.25 10.68 11.01
C LEU A 140 21.69 11.54 12.15
N GLN A 141 20.60 12.29 11.90
CA GLN A 141 19.94 13.11 12.91
C GLN A 141 19.40 12.26 14.07
N ARG A 142 18.77 11.11 13.77
CA ARG A 142 18.28 10.19 14.82
C ARG A 142 19.43 9.58 15.61
N ALA A 143 20.55 9.27 14.97
CA ALA A 143 21.73 8.71 15.62
C ALA A 143 22.38 9.70 16.61
N THR A 144 22.16 11.02 16.46
CA THR A 144 22.72 12.03 17.38
C THR A 144 22.30 11.83 18.85
N GLN A 145 21.15 11.18 19.09
CA GLN A 145 20.58 11.02 20.42
C GLN A 145 21.22 9.91 21.25
N TYR A 146 21.95 8.97 20.64
CA TYR A 146 22.44 7.76 21.34
C TYR A 146 23.73 7.13 20.78
N ALA A 147 24.32 7.65 19.70
CA ALA A 147 25.56 7.13 19.11
C ALA A 147 26.81 7.84 19.68
N HIS A 148 27.32 7.36 20.81
CA HIS A 148 28.59 7.78 21.40
C HIS A 148 29.65 6.69 21.21
N TYR A 149 30.77 7.01 20.55
CA TYR A 149 31.83 6.05 20.27
C TYR A 149 32.70 5.79 21.51
N THR A 150 33.07 4.53 21.74
CA THR A 150 33.93 4.15 22.87
C THR A 150 35.37 4.62 22.66
N PRO A 151 36.03 5.20 23.68
CA PRO A 151 37.46 5.50 23.66
C PRO A 151 38.35 4.28 23.42
N GLU A 152 39.43 4.46 22.67
CA GLU A 152 40.40 3.39 22.35
C GLU A 152 40.95 2.70 23.61
N LEU A 153 41.22 3.45 24.68
CA LEU A 153 41.72 2.90 25.95
C LEU A 153 40.81 1.81 26.51
N ILE A 154 39.49 2.06 26.50
CA ILE A 154 38.49 1.13 27.02
C ILE A 154 38.42 -0.11 26.12
N VAL A 155 38.38 0.08 24.80
CA VAL A 155 38.35 -1.01 23.82
C VAL A 155 39.57 -1.93 23.95
N HIS A 156 40.77 -1.37 24.02
CA HIS A 156 42.01 -2.14 24.19
C HIS A 156 42.02 -2.89 25.54
N SER A 157 41.58 -2.25 26.61
CA SER A 157 41.51 -2.87 27.94
C SER A 157 40.54 -4.06 27.98
N MET A 158 39.40 -3.96 27.29
CA MET A 158 38.44 -5.08 27.15
C MET A 158 39.01 -6.24 26.32
N TRP A 159 39.74 -5.96 25.25
CA TRP A 159 40.43 -7.00 24.47
C TRP A 159 41.53 -7.70 25.27
N ASP A 160 42.30 -6.95 26.06
CA ASP A 160 43.31 -7.50 26.95
C ASP A 160 42.69 -8.42 28.01
N MET A 161 41.54 -8.02 28.56
CA MET A 161 40.75 -8.87 29.46
C MET A 161 40.32 -10.17 28.76
N ALA A 162 39.73 -10.10 27.55
CA ALA A 162 39.32 -11.29 26.80
C ALA A 162 40.50 -12.25 26.53
N LEU A 163 41.67 -11.71 26.15
CA LEU A 163 42.89 -12.50 25.91
C LEU A 163 43.38 -13.22 27.19
N ARG A 164 43.35 -12.52 28.33
CA ARG A 164 43.74 -13.06 29.66
C ARG A 164 42.79 -14.16 30.10
N MET A 165 41.49 -13.99 29.87
CA MET A 165 40.47 -15.02 30.07
C MET A 165 40.61 -16.18 29.08
N GLY A 166 41.60 -16.17 28.18
CA GLY A 166 41.88 -17.31 27.32
C GLY A 166 41.17 -17.30 25.99
N PHE A 167 40.61 -16.18 25.53
CA PHE A 167 40.05 -16.08 24.18
C PHE A 167 41.16 -16.33 23.13
N ARG A 168 40.92 -17.23 22.18
CA ARG A 168 41.89 -17.63 21.14
C ARG A 168 41.37 -17.47 19.71
N GLY A 169 40.14 -16.99 19.53
CA GLY A 169 39.43 -16.92 18.26
C GLY A 169 38.01 -17.43 18.40
N GLY A 170 37.21 -17.32 17.34
CA GLY A 170 35.80 -17.72 17.32
C GLY A 170 34.89 -16.67 16.68
N SER A 171 33.60 -16.83 16.93
CA SER A 171 32.52 -16.01 16.40
C SER A 171 32.19 -14.89 17.37
N VAL A 172 32.26 -13.65 16.92
CA VAL A 172 32.09 -12.45 17.76
C VAL A 172 30.89 -11.64 17.31
N LEU A 173 30.00 -11.30 18.25
CA LEU A 173 28.87 -10.41 18.03
C LEU A 173 29.18 -9.01 18.56
N GLU A 174 29.04 -7.99 17.73
CA GLU A 174 29.14 -6.58 18.15
C GLU A 174 27.79 -5.88 17.92
N PRO A 175 27.00 -5.64 19.00
CA PRO A 175 25.69 -5.01 18.89
C PRO A 175 25.82 -3.47 18.82
N GLY A 176 25.34 -2.86 17.74
CA GLY A 176 25.53 -1.43 17.50
C GLY A 176 26.99 -1.10 17.20
N CYS A 177 27.57 -1.73 16.18
CA CYS A 177 29.02 -1.72 15.96
C CYS A 177 29.59 -0.37 15.49
N GLY A 178 28.76 0.60 15.10
CA GLY A 178 29.23 1.85 14.53
C GLY A 178 30.14 1.59 13.33
N THR A 179 31.26 2.33 13.25
CA THR A 179 32.36 2.10 12.29
C THR A 179 33.28 0.94 12.67
N GLY A 180 32.91 0.11 13.65
CA GLY A 180 33.56 -1.13 14.05
C GLY A 180 34.88 -0.95 14.81
N LEU A 181 34.94 -0.07 15.81
CA LEU A 181 36.18 0.17 16.56
C LEU A 181 36.68 -1.09 17.28
N PHE A 182 35.79 -1.93 17.83
CA PHE A 182 36.19 -3.21 18.42
C PHE A 182 36.78 -4.16 17.37
N ILE A 183 36.28 -4.11 16.12
CA ILE A 183 36.83 -4.84 14.96
C ILE A 183 38.22 -4.30 14.59
N ALA A 184 38.39 -2.98 14.55
CA ALA A 184 39.67 -2.34 14.19
C ALA A 184 40.77 -2.59 15.23
N ALA A 185 40.42 -2.54 16.52
CA ALA A 185 41.33 -2.65 17.65
C ALA A 185 41.63 -4.11 18.06
N ARG A 186 41.20 -5.08 17.25
CA ARG A 186 41.43 -6.50 17.50
C ARG A 186 42.95 -6.79 17.71
N PRO A 187 43.32 -7.57 18.75
CA PRO A 187 44.71 -7.94 18.98
C PRO A 187 45.32 -8.75 17.84
N GLU A 188 46.61 -8.51 17.55
CA GLU A 188 47.37 -9.18 16.49
C GLU A 188 47.33 -10.71 16.57
N LYS A 189 47.34 -11.25 17.80
CA LYS A 189 47.34 -12.69 18.04
C LYS A 189 46.06 -13.38 17.57
N LEU A 190 45.00 -12.61 17.33
CA LEU A 190 43.68 -13.06 16.90
C LEU A 190 43.41 -12.81 15.41
N GLU A 191 44.38 -12.25 14.67
CA GLU A 191 44.24 -12.01 13.23
C GLU A 191 43.96 -13.32 12.47
N GLY A 192 42.95 -13.31 11.60
CA GLY A 192 42.50 -14.48 10.85
C GLY A 192 41.82 -15.58 11.69
N LYS A 193 41.60 -15.35 13.00
CA LYS A 193 40.97 -16.32 13.92
C LYS A 193 39.60 -15.89 14.43
N ILE A 194 39.16 -14.68 14.08
CA ILE A 194 37.87 -14.12 14.50
C ILE A 194 36.99 -13.88 13.28
N ALA A 195 35.70 -14.18 13.44
CA ALA A 195 34.66 -13.75 12.53
C ALA A 195 33.66 -12.84 13.26
N PHE A 196 33.60 -11.57 12.85
CA PHE A 196 32.68 -10.58 13.42
C PHE A 196 31.33 -10.58 12.70
N THR A 197 30.27 -10.51 13.49
CA THR A 197 28.94 -10.06 13.05
C THR A 197 28.65 -8.73 13.71
N GLY A 198 28.72 -7.67 12.92
CA GLY A 198 28.39 -6.31 13.36
C GLY A 198 27.00 -5.92 12.86
N ILE A 199 26.17 -5.38 13.75
CA ILE A 199 24.85 -4.87 13.37
C ILE A 199 24.81 -3.39 13.71
N GLU A 200 24.52 -2.58 12.69
CA GLU A 200 24.41 -1.12 12.81
C GLU A 200 23.11 -0.66 12.16
N ASN A 201 22.40 0.23 12.85
CA ASN A 201 21.10 0.74 12.41
C ASN A 201 21.24 1.97 11.49
N ASP A 202 22.29 2.78 11.66
CA ASP A 202 22.55 3.91 10.76
C ASP A 202 23.12 3.45 9.41
N PRO A 203 22.41 3.70 8.28
CA PRO A 203 22.83 3.18 6.97
C PRO A 203 24.19 3.68 6.50
N ILE A 204 24.54 4.95 6.77
CA ILE A 204 25.84 5.52 6.39
C ILE A 204 26.95 4.84 7.19
N THR A 205 26.79 4.78 8.51
CA THR A 205 27.77 4.17 9.41
C THR A 205 27.98 2.69 9.08
N ALA A 206 26.92 1.94 8.77
CA ALA A 206 27.00 0.55 8.32
C ALA A 206 27.71 0.39 6.96
N ARG A 207 27.54 1.34 6.03
CA ARG A 207 28.26 1.36 4.74
C ARG A 207 29.75 1.68 4.92
N ILE A 208 30.08 2.64 5.78
CA ILE A 208 31.47 2.92 6.17
C ILE A 208 32.12 1.67 6.79
N ALA A 209 31.45 1.02 7.73
CA ALA A 209 31.93 -0.21 8.35
C ALA A 209 32.13 -1.34 7.32
N ARG A 210 31.26 -1.47 6.31
CA ARG A 210 31.43 -2.44 5.21
C ARG A 210 32.67 -2.17 4.35
N LYS A 211 32.98 -0.89 4.08
CA LYS A 211 34.21 -0.51 3.35
C LYS A 211 35.48 -0.68 4.20
N LEU A 212 35.37 -0.54 5.52
CA LEU A 212 36.47 -0.82 6.46
C LEU A 212 36.72 -2.31 6.67
N TYR A 213 35.68 -3.15 6.75
CA TYR A 213 35.82 -4.59 7.04
C TYR A 213 35.11 -5.46 5.99
N PRO A 214 35.58 -5.47 4.74
CA PRO A 214 34.95 -6.22 3.65
C PRO A 214 34.91 -7.74 3.87
N ASN A 215 35.75 -8.30 4.76
CA ASN A 215 35.75 -9.73 5.07
C ASN A 215 34.88 -10.09 6.30
N GLN A 216 34.25 -9.12 6.95
CA GLN A 216 33.37 -9.32 8.11
C GLN A 216 31.89 -9.20 7.73
N TRP A 217 30.98 -9.75 8.55
CA TRP A 217 29.56 -9.68 8.27
C TRP A 217 28.92 -8.46 8.94
N ILE A 218 28.91 -7.34 8.23
CA ILE A 218 28.28 -6.09 8.68
C ILE A 218 26.86 -5.98 8.10
N ARG A 219 25.87 -5.81 8.97
CA ARG A 219 24.44 -5.78 8.64
C ARG A 219 23.85 -4.40 8.95
N SER A 220 23.17 -3.80 7.98
CA SER A 220 22.49 -2.51 8.10
C SER A 220 21.02 -2.74 8.48
N GLU A 221 20.72 -2.85 9.77
CA GLU A 221 19.37 -3.13 10.28
C GLU A 221 19.25 -2.77 11.78
N ASP A 222 18.01 -2.70 12.28
CA ASP A 222 17.73 -2.44 13.70
C ASP A 222 18.04 -3.70 14.54
N PHE A 223 18.99 -3.62 15.47
CA PHE A 223 19.36 -4.73 16.37
C PHE A 223 18.17 -5.24 17.20
N THR A 224 17.17 -4.39 17.49
CA THR A 224 15.96 -4.81 18.21
C THR A 224 15.09 -5.76 17.38
N ARG A 225 15.31 -5.86 16.06
CA ARG A 225 14.57 -6.71 15.13
C ARG A 225 15.46 -7.71 14.38
N ALA A 226 16.78 -7.49 14.41
CA ALA A 226 17.78 -8.32 13.73
C ALA A 226 17.72 -9.78 14.16
N GLN A 227 17.61 -10.70 13.21
CA GLN A 227 17.70 -12.13 13.53
C GLN A 227 19.14 -12.50 13.87
N LEU A 228 19.37 -12.85 15.14
CA LEU A 228 20.67 -13.27 15.65
C LEU A 228 20.73 -14.80 15.68
N PRO A 229 21.67 -15.44 14.95
CA PRO A 229 21.92 -16.86 15.16
C PRO A 229 22.48 -17.07 16.57
N GLN A 230 22.11 -18.18 17.22
CA GLN A 230 22.79 -18.59 18.45
C GLN A 230 24.14 -19.21 18.12
N GLY A 231 25.09 -19.11 19.04
CA GLY A 231 26.38 -19.80 18.93
C GLY A 231 27.60 -18.88 18.92
N TYR A 232 27.46 -17.61 19.31
CA TYR A 232 28.62 -16.72 19.44
C TYR A 232 29.49 -17.10 20.64
N ASP A 233 30.81 -17.04 20.47
CA ASP A 233 31.79 -17.31 21.52
C ASP A 233 31.97 -16.08 22.44
N LEU A 234 31.91 -14.88 21.85
CA LEU A 234 32.06 -13.59 22.52
C LEU A 234 31.04 -12.58 21.99
N ALA A 235 30.40 -11.83 22.89
CA ALA A 235 29.67 -10.62 22.55
C ALA A 235 30.41 -9.44 23.16
N ILE A 236 30.86 -8.49 22.35
CA ILE A 236 31.66 -7.36 22.81
C ILE A 236 31.18 -6.08 22.15
N GLY A 237 30.99 -5.01 22.92
CA GLY A 237 30.57 -3.73 22.34
C GLY A 237 30.08 -2.69 23.34
N ASN A 238 29.48 -1.63 22.80
CA ASN A 238 28.92 -0.52 23.55
C ASN A 238 27.46 -0.29 23.13
N PRO A 239 26.48 -0.99 23.75
CA PRO A 239 25.07 -0.77 23.47
C PRO A 239 24.64 0.70 23.61
N PRO A 240 23.71 1.19 22.78
CA PRO A 240 23.32 2.60 22.76
C PRO A 240 22.58 3.02 24.04
N PHE A 241 23.08 4.07 24.71
CA PHE A 241 22.53 4.55 25.98
C PHE A 241 21.20 5.28 25.75
N SER A 242 20.09 4.57 25.91
CA SER A 242 18.76 5.18 25.84
C SER A 242 17.82 4.60 26.89
N ASN A 243 17.02 5.48 27.51
CA ASN A 243 15.91 5.09 28.38
C ASN A 243 14.64 4.72 27.58
N ARG A 244 14.68 4.80 26.24
CA ARG A 244 13.59 4.35 25.38
C ARG A 244 13.28 2.88 25.66
N THR A 245 12.02 2.61 25.96
CA THR A 245 11.55 1.26 26.21
C THR A 245 11.25 0.53 24.89
N VAL A 246 11.75 -0.69 24.75
CA VAL A 246 11.45 -1.57 23.62
C VAL A 246 10.17 -2.33 23.95
N HIS A 247 9.10 -2.06 23.20
CA HIS A 247 7.79 -2.67 23.38
C HIS A 247 7.43 -3.60 22.22
N GLY A 248 6.83 -4.75 22.54
CA GLY A 248 6.32 -5.70 21.57
C GLY A 248 5.36 -6.70 22.21
N ARG A 249 4.65 -7.46 21.37
CA ARG A 249 3.60 -8.38 21.81
C ARG A 249 4.10 -9.81 22.08
N VAL A 250 5.32 -10.14 21.63
CA VAL A 250 5.95 -11.48 21.68
C VAL A 250 7.41 -11.31 22.09
N GLY A 251 8.04 -12.34 22.66
CA GLY A 251 9.48 -12.37 22.91
C GLY A 251 9.95 -11.45 24.05
N LEU A 252 11.22 -11.02 23.92
CA LEU A 252 11.89 -10.16 24.90
C LEU A 252 11.26 -8.75 24.95
N GLU A 253 10.62 -8.32 23.86
CA GLU A 253 9.99 -7.00 23.71
C GLU A 253 8.74 -6.85 24.61
N LYS A 254 8.12 -7.97 25.03
CA LYS A 254 7.05 -7.95 26.05
C LYS A 254 7.56 -7.51 27.42
N GLN A 255 8.86 -7.68 27.68
CA GLN A 255 9.46 -7.30 28.95
C GLN A 255 9.63 -5.79 29.09
N GLY A 256 9.45 -4.99 28.04
CA GLY A 256 9.53 -3.53 28.18
C GLY A 256 10.85 -3.07 28.78
N LEU A 257 11.97 -3.63 28.31
CA LEU A 257 13.31 -3.24 28.75
C LEU A 257 13.72 -1.92 28.09
N SER A 258 14.62 -1.18 28.74
CA SER A 258 15.26 -0.03 28.10
C SER A 258 16.14 -0.52 26.93
N LEU A 259 16.43 0.34 25.96
CA LEU A 259 17.16 -0.05 24.75
C LEU A 259 18.50 -0.73 25.05
N HIS A 260 19.31 -0.18 25.95
CA HIS A 260 20.61 -0.74 26.32
C HIS A 260 20.48 -2.06 27.10
N ASP A 261 19.53 -2.14 28.05
CA ASP A 261 19.24 -3.39 28.78
C ASP A 261 18.79 -4.50 27.82
N PHE A 262 17.95 -4.15 26.84
CA PHE A 262 17.47 -5.05 25.81
C PHE A 262 18.62 -5.58 24.94
N PHE A 263 19.56 -4.73 24.54
CA PHE A 263 20.74 -5.13 23.77
C PHE A 263 21.61 -6.13 24.53
N ILE A 264 21.82 -5.91 25.83
CA ILE A 264 22.60 -6.81 26.69
C ILE A 264 21.91 -8.18 26.76
N VAL A 265 20.63 -8.22 27.14
CA VAL A 265 19.89 -9.49 27.29
C VAL A 265 19.83 -10.25 25.96
N ARG A 266 19.50 -9.59 24.86
CA ARG A 266 19.44 -10.23 23.53
C ARG A 266 20.80 -10.77 23.08
N SER A 267 21.89 -10.08 23.42
CA SER A 267 23.25 -10.56 23.10
C SER A 267 23.62 -11.79 23.94
N LEU A 268 23.22 -11.83 25.21
CA LEU A 268 23.37 -13.02 26.06
C LEU A 268 22.56 -14.22 25.52
N GLU A 269 21.35 -13.99 24.99
CA GLU A 269 20.58 -15.05 24.32
C GLU A 269 21.30 -15.62 23.08
N ALA A 270 22.05 -14.80 22.35
CA ALA A 270 22.79 -15.20 21.15
C ALA A 270 24.12 -15.94 21.44
N LEU A 271 24.71 -15.76 22.64
CA LEU A 271 25.92 -16.48 23.05
C LEU A 271 25.67 -18.00 23.12
N GLN A 272 26.70 -18.79 22.88
CA GLN A 272 26.68 -20.21 23.27
C GLN A 272 26.83 -20.35 24.79
N PRO A 273 26.35 -21.45 25.40
CA PRO A 273 26.66 -21.77 26.79
C PRO A 273 28.18 -21.74 27.05
N GLY A 274 28.58 -21.11 28.17
CA GLY A 274 29.99 -20.84 28.48
C GLY A 274 30.62 -19.65 27.73
N GLY A 275 29.91 -19.05 26.76
CA GLY A 275 30.32 -17.82 26.08
C GLY A 275 30.32 -16.61 27.03
N ILE A 276 31.12 -15.60 26.68
CA ILE A 276 31.31 -14.40 27.53
C ILE A 276 30.80 -13.16 26.81
N ALA A 277 30.15 -12.27 27.56
CA ALA A 277 29.76 -10.95 27.10
C ALA A 277 30.57 -9.87 27.83
N LEU A 278 31.09 -8.90 27.09
CA LEU A 278 31.84 -7.74 27.59
C LEU A 278 31.18 -6.47 27.05
N PHE A 279 30.51 -5.69 27.90
CA PHE A 279 29.78 -4.49 27.46
C PHE A 279 30.24 -3.23 28.19
N VAL A 280 30.32 -2.14 27.46
CA VAL A 280 30.28 -0.79 28.05
C VAL A 280 28.81 -0.37 28.09
N THR A 281 28.28 -0.04 29.26
CA THR A 281 26.88 0.41 29.42
C THR A 281 26.80 1.61 30.35
N SER A 282 25.68 2.31 30.36
CA SER A 282 25.44 3.34 31.37
C SER A 282 25.31 2.72 32.76
N ARG A 283 25.64 3.48 33.81
CA ARG A 283 25.45 3.03 35.21
C ARG A 283 24.03 2.56 35.54
N TYR A 284 23.04 2.98 34.75
CA TYR A 284 21.64 2.64 34.98
C TYR A 284 21.32 1.15 34.77
N THR A 285 22.14 0.37 34.06
CA THR A 285 21.93 -1.09 33.99
C THR A 285 22.03 -1.73 35.38
N LEU A 286 23.04 -1.34 36.16
CA LEU A 286 23.26 -1.89 37.49
C LEU A 286 22.55 -1.10 38.60
N ASP A 287 22.50 0.22 38.52
CA ASP A 287 21.97 1.06 39.62
C ASP A 287 20.46 1.30 39.58
N LYS A 288 19.75 0.84 38.54
CA LYS A 288 18.29 1.05 38.44
C LYS A 288 17.58 0.55 39.70
N THR A 289 16.64 1.34 40.22
CA THR A 289 15.79 0.92 41.34
C THR A 289 14.91 -0.28 40.96
N ASP A 290 14.44 -0.36 39.71
CA ASP A 290 13.76 -1.53 39.18
C ASP A 290 14.75 -2.67 38.85
N PRO A 291 14.71 -3.81 39.57
CA PRO A 291 15.63 -4.92 39.34
C PRO A 291 15.26 -5.79 38.12
N LYS A 292 14.18 -5.48 37.39
CA LYS A 292 13.66 -6.32 36.30
C LYS A 292 14.73 -6.75 35.28
N ALA A 293 15.51 -5.81 34.75
CA ALA A 293 16.56 -6.11 33.78
C ALA A 293 17.63 -7.03 34.38
N ARG A 294 18.06 -6.77 35.62
CA ARG A 294 19.06 -7.56 36.33
C ARG A 294 18.56 -8.98 36.62
N ARG A 295 17.29 -9.14 36.99
CA ARG A 295 16.66 -10.46 37.16
C ARG A 295 16.67 -11.27 35.87
N ILE A 296 16.26 -10.68 34.75
CA ILE A 296 16.23 -11.35 33.44
C ILE A 296 17.65 -11.75 32.99
N ILE A 297 18.65 -10.88 33.18
CA ILE A 297 20.05 -11.24 32.92
C ILE A 297 20.47 -12.40 33.83
N GLY A 298 20.15 -12.29 35.13
CA GLY A 298 20.44 -13.27 36.16
C GLY A 298 19.79 -14.64 35.94
N GLU A 299 18.74 -14.75 35.11
CA GLU A 299 18.10 -16.04 34.75
C GLU A 299 18.98 -16.89 33.81
N SER A 300 19.83 -16.28 32.98
CA SER A 300 20.58 -16.97 31.93
C SER A 300 22.11 -16.79 32.00
N ALA A 301 22.60 -15.81 32.76
CA ALA A 301 24.01 -15.48 32.84
C ALA A 301 24.44 -15.14 34.28
N ASP A 302 25.72 -15.40 34.56
CA ASP A 302 26.38 -14.92 35.78
C ASP A 302 27.13 -13.62 35.51
N LEU A 303 27.02 -12.65 36.41
CA LEU A 303 27.91 -11.48 36.44
C LEU A 303 29.29 -11.93 36.94
N LEU A 304 30.28 -11.95 36.05
CA LEU A 304 31.67 -12.24 36.41
C LEU A 304 32.29 -11.08 37.21
N GLY A 305 31.88 -9.86 36.87
CA GLY A 305 32.25 -8.63 37.56
C GLY A 305 31.93 -7.39 36.75
N ALA A 306 32.11 -6.23 37.36
CA ALA A 306 31.88 -4.92 36.76
C ALA A 306 32.96 -3.93 37.18
N VAL A 307 33.23 -2.91 36.36
CA VAL A 307 34.08 -1.76 36.73
C VAL A 307 33.31 -0.48 36.44
N ARG A 308 33.21 0.43 37.41
CA ARG A 308 32.61 1.76 37.22
C ARG A 308 33.68 2.79 36.90
N LEU A 309 33.52 3.48 35.78
CA LEU A 309 34.43 4.54 35.35
C LEU A 309 34.04 5.90 35.96
N PRO A 310 35.00 6.82 36.14
CA PRO A 310 34.68 8.17 36.57
C PRO A 310 34.02 8.99 35.47
N GLU A 311 33.29 10.02 35.87
CA GLU A 311 32.80 11.08 34.99
C GLU A 311 33.94 11.69 34.16
N GLY A 312 33.68 11.90 32.87
CA GLY A 312 34.67 12.40 31.92
C GLY A 312 35.46 11.32 31.18
N ALA A 313 35.34 10.03 31.54
CA ALA A 313 36.03 8.93 30.84
C ALA A 313 35.70 8.83 29.34
N MET A 314 34.56 9.37 28.90
CA MET A 314 34.09 9.38 27.51
C MET A 314 34.16 10.78 26.84
N ARG A 315 34.63 11.82 27.55
CA ARG A 315 34.49 13.23 27.14
C ARG A 315 35.27 13.54 25.87
N ASP A 316 36.55 13.18 25.83
CA ASP A 316 37.47 13.61 24.77
C ASP A 316 37.14 12.98 23.42
N ASP A 317 36.66 11.74 23.40
CA ASP A 317 36.36 11.00 22.16
C ASP A 317 34.88 11.01 21.80
N ALA A 318 33.98 10.97 22.80
CA ALA A 318 32.55 10.79 22.59
C ALA A 318 31.70 12.01 22.95
N GLY A 319 32.27 13.03 23.60
CA GLY A 319 31.61 14.29 23.92
C GLY A 319 30.54 14.17 25.00
N THR A 320 30.67 13.22 25.93
CA THR A 320 29.70 12.97 27.00
C THR A 320 30.37 12.67 28.34
N ASP A 321 29.71 13.11 29.42
CA ASP A 321 30.14 12.94 30.81
C ASP A 321 29.32 11.86 31.55
N VAL A 322 28.59 11.04 30.80
CA VAL A 322 27.83 9.93 31.37
C VAL A 322 28.77 8.96 32.10
N VAL A 323 28.41 8.63 33.34
CA VAL A 323 29.06 7.56 34.11
C VAL A 323 28.72 6.21 33.48
N VAL A 324 29.76 5.48 33.08
CA VAL A 324 29.65 4.18 32.41
C VAL A 324 30.25 3.07 33.25
N ASP A 325 29.67 1.88 33.10
CA ASP A 325 30.15 0.64 33.69
C ASP A 325 30.62 -0.31 32.59
N ILE A 326 31.73 -1.02 32.83
CA ILE A 326 32.16 -2.15 32.01
C ILE A 326 31.68 -3.42 32.70
N LEU A 327 30.84 -4.20 32.03
CA LEU A 327 30.22 -5.41 32.58
C LEU A 327 30.76 -6.65 31.87
N ALA A 328 31.08 -7.68 32.66
CA ALA A 328 31.47 -8.99 32.16
C ALA A 328 30.48 -10.05 32.62
N PHE A 329 29.90 -10.79 31.68
CA PHE A 329 28.95 -11.86 31.94
C PHE A 329 29.42 -13.18 31.34
N ARG A 330 29.07 -14.30 31.97
CA ARG A 330 29.20 -15.65 31.39
C ARG A 330 27.81 -16.23 31.22
N LYS A 331 27.48 -16.69 30.01
CA LYS A 331 26.25 -17.46 29.79
C LYS A 331 26.35 -18.82 30.49
N ARG A 332 25.40 -19.12 31.36
CA ARG A 332 25.36 -20.38 32.10
C ARG A 332 25.00 -21.56 31.19
N GLU A 333 25.44 -22.74 31.59
CA GLU A 333 24.97 -24.00 31.00
C GLU A 333 23.51 -24.27 31.39
N MET A 334 22.79 -25.02 30.56
CA MET A 334 21.41 -25.41 30.87
C MET A 334 21.38 -26.26 32.16
N GLY A 335 20.73 -25.73 33.21
CA GLY A 335 20.61 -26.38 34.51
C GLY A 335 21.75 -26.06 35.49
N GLU A 336 22.67 -25.14 35.15
CA GLU A 336 23.66 -24.61 36.09
C GLU A 336 23.02 -23.58 37.03
N GLU A 337 23.19 -23.77 38.34
CA GLU A 337 22.66 -22.86 39.36
C GLU A 337 23.40 -21.50 39.35
N PRO A 338 22.70 -20.39 39.67
CA PRO A 338 23.34 -19.07 39.76
C PRO A 338 24.49 -19.05 40.77
N SER A 339 25.61 -18.47 40.37
CA SER A 339 26.80 -18.39 41.24
C SER A 339 26.68 -17.35 42.35
N ASN A 340 26.16 -16.16 42.02
CA ASN A 340 25.89 -15.06 42.95
C ASN A 340 24.76 -14.18 42.41
N GLU A 341 23.73 -13.96 43.22
CA GLU A 341 22.57 -13.12 42.88
C GLU A 341 22.54 -11.79 43.65
N SER A 342 23.51 -11.50 44.53
CA SER A 342 23.52 -10.29 45.36
C SER A 342 23.49 -9.01 44.52
N TRP A 343 24.14 -9.02 43.35
CA TRP A 343 24.18 -7.91 42.40
C TRP A 343 22.82 -7.57 41.76
N VAL A 344 21.79 -8.42 41.91
CA VAL A 344 20.42 -8.08 41.46
C VAL A 344 19.81 -6.96 42.31
N GLU A 345 20.27 -6.84 43.56
CA GLU A 345 19.76 -5.87 44.52
C GLU A 345 20.62 -4.59 44.58
N THR A 346 20.09 -3.56 45.22
CA THR A 346 20.79 -2.29 45.46
C THR A 346 21.15 -2.12 46.94
N ALA A 347 22.00 -1.13 47.22
CA ALA A 347 22.50 -0.79 48.54
C ALA A 347 22.55 0.74 48.71
N ASP A 348 22.19 1.21 49.89
CA ASP A 348 22.38 2.61 50.28
C ASP A 348 23.85 2.81 50.65
N ILE A 349 24.45 3.91 50.18
CA ILE A 349 25.78 4.33 50.60
C ILE A 349 25.64 5.06 51.95
N PRO A 350 26.27 4.56 53.03
CA PRO A 350 26.24 5.24 54.32
C PRO A 350 26.77 6.68 54.24
N ASP A 351 26.21 7.58 55.05
CA ASP A 351 26.66 8.97 55.19
C ASP A 351 26.65 9.82 53.90
N SER A 352 25.84 9.44 52.91
CA SER A 352 25.72 10.12 51.61
C SER A 352 24.47 11.00 51.45
N ASP A 353 23.65 11.16 52.49
CA ASP A 353 22.43 11.96 52.44
C ASP A 353 22.74 13.46 52.58
N GLU A 354 22.56 14.22 51.50
CA GLU A 354 22.70 15.68 51.46
C GLU A 354 21.33 16.40 51.47
N GLY A 355 20.29 15.75 52.01
CA GLY A 355 18.92 16.26 52.05
C GLY A 355 18.02 15.74 50.92
N ASN A 356 18.48 14.75 50.16
CA ASN A 356 17.76 14.11 49.05
C ASN A 356 17.58 12.58 49.27
N GLY A 357 17.91 12.07 50.47
CA GLY A 357 18.05 10.65 50.76
C GLY A 357 19.48 10.14 50.51
N PRO A 358 19.85 8.95 50.99
CA PRO A 358 21.16 8.37 50.69
C PRO A 358 21.29 8.03 49.20
N LEU A 359 22.51 8.09 48.69
CA LEU A 359 22.84 7.58 47.36
C LEU A 359 22.60 6.06 47.31
N VAL A 360 21.91 5.60 46.28
CA VAL A 360 21.64 4.18 46.05
C VAL A 360 22.47 3.69 44.86
N ILE A 361 23.24 2.63 45.06
CA ILE A 361 24.05 1.96 44.02
C ILE A 361 23.76 0.47 43.98
N ASN A 362 24.20 -0.20 42.93
CA ASN A 362 24.16 -1.67 42.88
C ASN A 362 24.94 -2.31 44.04
N ARG A 363 24.40 -3.38 44.61
CA ARG A 363 25.06 -4.12 45.70
C ARG A 363 26.46 -4.61 45.33
N TYR A 364 26.72 -4.95 44.07
CA TYR A 364 28.05 -5.32 43.60
C TYR A 364 29.08 -4.21 43.85
N PHE A 365 28.79 -2.97 43.47
CA PHE A 365 29.73 -1.86 43.67
C PHE A 365 29.86 -1.44 45.15
N HIS A 366 28.81 -1.65 45.94
CA HIS A 366 28.87 -1.48 47.39
C HIS A 366 29.82 -2.50 48.03
N ASP A 367 29.75 -3.76 47.62
CA ASP A 367 30.55 -4.85 48.19
C ASP A 367 31.98 -4.90 47.59
N HIS A 368 32.19 -4.28 46.43
CA HIS A 368 33.46 -4.20 45.70
C HIS A 368 33.88 -2.74 45.41
N PRO A 369 34.20 -1.93 46.43
CA PRO A 369 34.60 -0.54 46.25
C PRO A 369 35.89 -0.40 45.40
N GLU A 370 36.75 -1.41 45.38
CA GLU A 370 37.95 -1.46 44.53
C GLU A 370 37.65 -1.52 43.02
N GLN A 371 36.39 -1.77 42.63
CA GLN A 371 35.92 -1.77 41.25
C GLN A 371 35.29 -0.43 40.83
N VAL A 372 35.30 0.57 41.71
CA VAL A 372 34.84 1.93 41.42
C VAL A 372 36.05 2.83 41.24
N LEU A 373 36.30 3.31 40.02
CA LEU A 373 37.46 4.14 39.69
C LEU A 373 37.21 5.63 39.93
N GLY A 374 36.70 5.96 41.12
CA GLY A 374 36.33 7.32 41.51
C GLY A 374 35.64 7.35 42.86
N SER A 375 34.82 8.37 43.10
CA SER A 375 34.06 8.53 44.35
C SER A 375 32.60 8.82 44.07
N HIS A 376 31.71 8.13 44.79
CA HIS A 376 30.26 8.33 44.72
C HIS A 376 29.88 9.67 45.36
N ILE A 377 29.35 10.60 44.57
CA ILE A 377 28.95 11.92 45.06
C ILE A 377 27.62 12.38 44.44
N TRP A 378 26.93 13.28 45.15
CA TRP A 378 25.83 14.05 44.57
C TRP A 378 26.37 15.10 43.58
N THR A 379 25.63 15.30 42.50
CA THR A 379 25.85 16.36 41.52
C THR A 379 24.51 16.97 41.10
N THR A 380 24.56 18.09 40.40
CA THR A 380 23.35 18.71 39.82
C THR A 380 23.23 18.33 38.35
N THR A 381 22.16 17.64 38.00
CA THR A 381 21.83 17.30 36.61
C THR A 381 20.72 18.21 36.08
N GLN A 382 20.44 18.16 34.78
CA GLN A 382 19.31 18.87 34.16
C GLN A 382 17.92 18.50 34.72
N PHE A 383 17.83 17.40 35.49
CA PHE A 383 16.60 16.92 36.12
C PHE A 383 16.60 17.08 37.65
N GLY A 384 17.57 17.81 38.20
CA GLY A 384 17.75 18.01 39.65
C GLY A 384 18.95 17.25 40.23
N PRO A 385 19.03 17.08 41.56
CA PRO A 385 20.08 16.33 42.22
C PRO A 385 20.19 14.91 41.64
N GLY A 386 21.40 14.50 41.29
CA GLY A 386 21.69 13.19 40.75
C GLY A 386 23.03 12.67 41.24
N TYR A 387 23.39 11.45 40.85
CA TYR A 387 24.67 10.85 41.21
C TYR A 387 25.69 11.02 40.10
N THR A 388 26.95 11.21 40.48
CA THR A 388 28.11 11.02 39.61
C THR A 388 29.20 10.19 40.31
N CYS A 389 30.13 9.67 39.51
CA CYS A 389 31.35 9.04 39.97
C CYS A 389 32.49 10.04 39.72
N SER A 390 32.84 10.85 40.71
CA SER A 390 33.90 11.86 40.54
C SER A 390 35.26 11.18 40.38
N ALA A 391 36.03 11.63 39.39
CA ALA A 391 37.43 11.22 39.27
C ALA A 391 38.21 11.60 40.54
N THR A 392 39.08 10.70 40.99
CA THR A 392 40.01 10.97 42.10
C THR A 392 41.15 11.86 41.58
N ALA A 393 41.48 12.94 42.29
CA ALA A 393 42.54 13.84 41.87
C ALA A 393 43.89 13.10 41.74
N GLY A 394 44.53 13.19 40.56
CA GLY A 394 45.81 12.53 40.26
C GLY A 394 45.70 11.05 39.87
N ALA A 395 44.50 10.49 39.74
CA ALA A 395 44.29 9.14 39.25
C ALA A 395 44.39 9.05 37.72
N GLU A 396 45.30 8.20 37.24
CA GLU A 396 45.52 7.91 35.82
C GLU A 396 44.68 6.70 35.38
N LEU A 397 43.65 6.94 34.57
CA LEU A 397 42.66 5.92 34.17
C LEU A 397 43.29 4.78 33.35
N ASP A 398 44.31 5.10 32.56
CA ASP A 398 45.11 4.16 31.77
C ASP A 398 45.89 3.14 32.62
N LEU A 399 46.18 3.48 33.89
CA LEU A 399 46.76 2.54 34.85
C LEU A 399 45.69 1.80 35.66
N LEU A 400 44.64 2.50 36.09
CA LEU A 400 43.64 1.96 37.02
C LEU A 400 42.66 1.00 36.35
N LEU A 401 42.23 1.29 35.12
CA LEU A 401 41.26 0.46 34.41
C LEU A 401 41.79 -0.96 34.14
N PRO A 402 42.99 -1.15 33.57
CA PRO A 402 43.54 -2.50 33.41
C PRO A 402 43.66 -3.25 34.74
N GLN A 403 44.01 -2.58 35.83
CA GLN A 403 44.11 -3.21 37.15
C GLN A 403 42.75 -3.68 37.68
N ALA A 404 41.69 -2.89 37.52
CA ALA A 404 40.34 -3.25 37.93
C ALA A 404 39.79 -4.44 37.12
N LEU A 405 39.94 -4.40 35.78
CA LEU A 405 39.52 -5.51 34.92
C LEU A 405 40.25 -6.82 35.25
N ASN A 406 41.51 -6.76 35.70
CA ASN A 406 42.27 -7.96 36.10
C ASN A 406 41.74 -8.65 37.36
N ARG A 407 40.95 -7.95 38.18
CA ARG A 407 40.32 -8.54 39.37
C ARG A 407 39.04 -9.31 39.01
N ILE A 408 38.49 -9.11 37.82
CA ILE A 408 37.26 -9.78 37.38
C ILE A 408 37.56 -11.25 37.05
N ALA A 409 36.96 -12.15 37.82
CA ALA A 409 36.91 -13.59 37.59
C ALA A 409 38.21 -14.21 37.01
N PRO A 410 39.35 -14.12 37.71
CA PRO A 410 40.67 -14.49 37.17
C PRO A 410 40.80 -15.98 36.80
N ASN A 411 39.91 -16.83 37.32
CA ASN A 411 39.89 -18.28 37.08
C ASN A 411 38.86 -18.70 36.01
N THR A 412 38.11 -17.75 35.45
CA THR A 412 37.15 -18.03 34.37
C THR A 412 37.86 -17.99 33.04
N HIS A 413 37.71 -19.06 32.26
CA HIS A 413 38.35 -19.20 30.97
C HIS A 413 37.34 -19.42 29.85
N PHE A 414 37.61 -18.85 28.67
CA PHE A 414 36.89 -19.19 27.44
C PHE A 414 37.07 -20.68 27.12
N LEU A 415 36.01 -21.28 26.60
CA LEU A 415 36.09 -22.62 26.02
C LEU A 415 36.99 -22.60 24.77
N PRO A 416 37.68 -23.71 24.45
CA PRO A 416 38.45 -23.81 23.21
C PRO A 416 37.56 -23.54 21.99
N PRO A 417 38.00 -22.71 21.02
CA PRO A 417 37.17 -22.35 19.88
C PRO A 417 36.87 -23.58 19.00
N ARG A 418 35.59 -23.75 18.64
CA ARG A 418 35.09 -24.88 17.81
C ARG A 418 35.31 -24.69 16.28
N GLU A 419 36.34 -23.94 15.89
CA GLU A 419 36.63 -23.33 14.56
C GLU A 419 36.13 -21.88 14.39
N ALA A 420 36.95 -21.04 13.73
CA ALA A 420 36.58 -19.68 13.37
C ALA A 420 35.64 -19.73 12.14
N ARG A 421 34.35 -19.48 12.36
CA ARG A 421 33.33 -19.41 11.32
C ARG A 421 32.55 -18.13 11.46
N ILE A 422 32.25 -17.45 10.35
CA ILE A 422 31.13 -16.51 10.35
C ILE A 422 29.90 -17.36 10.65
N VAL A 423 29.29 -17.16 11.82
CA VAL A 423 28.01 -17.77 12.17
C VAL A 423 26.97 -17.11 11.29
N ARG A 424 26.85 -17.61 10.06
CA ARG A 424 25.68 -17.41 9.24
C ARG A 424 24.59 -18.29 9.86
N PRO A 425 23.30 -17.90 9.76
CA PRO A 425 22.22 -18.81 10.08
C PRO A 425 22.53 -20.16 9.44
N ALA A 426 22.63 -21.21 10.25
CA ALA A 426 22.77 -22.55 9.73
C ALA A 426 21.57 -22.76 8.80
N GLY A 427 21.85 -22.97 7.51
CA GLY A 427 20.88 -23.58 6.62
C GLY A 427 20.69 -25.01 7.11
N GLU A 428 19.88 -25.18 8.16
CA GLU A 428 19.29 -26.42 8.69
C GLU A 428 18.69 -26.11 10.08
N GLY A 429 17.63 -25.32 10.06
CA GLY A 429 16.79 -25.01 11.21
C GLY A 429 15.67 -24.12 10.70
N VAL A 430 14.46 -24.65 10.69
CA VAL A 430 13.25 -23.97 10.21
C VAL A 430 13.17 -22.58 10.85
N THR A 431 13.53 -21.53 10.11
CA THR A 431 13.33 -20.15 10.57
C THR A 431 11.85 -19.82 10.46
N ILE A 432 11.21 -19.52 11.58
CA ILE A 432 9.79 -19.14 11.62
C ILE A 432 9.70 -17.62 11.62
N GLY A 433 8.98 -17.03 10.67
CA GLY A 433 8.89 -15.58 10.53
C GLY A 433 8.29 -15.14 9.20
N THR A 434 8.50 -13.89 8.83
CA THR A 434 8.01 -13.35 7.55
C THR A 434 9.07 -13.52 6.47
N ALA A 435 8.68 -13.51 5.19
CA ALA A 435 9.66 -13.53 4.10
C ALA A 435 10.59 -12.29 4.10
N ALA A 436 10.17 -11.18 4.74
CA ALA A 436 11.01 -10.01 4.98
C ALA A 436 12.10 -10.26 6.03
N SER A 437 11.94 -11.27 6.89
CA SER A 437 12.93 -11.68 7.89
C SER A 437 13.76 -12.88 7.44
N GLY A 438 13.72 -13.27 6.16
CA GLY A 438 14.47 -14.42 5.64
C GLY A 438 13.97 -15.79 6.11
N ALA A 439 12.76 -15.88 6.67
CA ALA A 439 12.23 -17.10 7.27
C ALA A 439 11.90 -18.22 6.27
N ASP A 440 12.15 -19.47 6.66
CA ASP A 440 11.80 -20.69 5.93
C ASP A 440 10.30 -20.99 6.02
N LEU A 441 9.67 -20.80 7.18
CA LEU A 441 8.24 -21.03 7.41
C LEU A 441 7.52 -19.79 7.94
N LYS A 442 6.31 -19.58 7.44
CA LYS A 442 5.40 -18.48 7.81
C LYS A 442 4.38 -18.94 8.87
N GLU A 443 3.73 -18.00 9.55
CA GLU A 443 2.56 -18.29 10.40
C GLU A 443 1.51 -19.11 9.63
N GLY A 444 1.04 -20.22 10.20
CA GLY A 444 0.13 -21.17 9.55
C GLY A 444 0.81 -22.30 8.76
N SER A 445 2.11 -22.21 8.47
CA SER A 445 2.81 -23.22 7.65
C SER A 445 2.90 -24.57 8.33
N TYR A 446 2.69 -25.63 7.55
CA TYR A 446 2.96 -26.99 8.00
C TYR A 446 4.41 -27.39 7.76
N PHE A 447 4.97 -28.22 8.65
CA PHE A 447 6.25 -28.87 8.42
C PHE A 447 6.31 -30.23 9.09
N VAL A 448 7.25 -31.06 8.65
CA VAL A 448 7.47 -32.40 9.20
C VAL A 448 8.84 -32.43 9.85
N ASP A 449 8.88 -32.63 11.16
CA ASP A 449 10.11 -32.87 11.91
C ASP A 449 10.08 -34.28 12.51
N ARG A 450 11.13 -35.08 12.30
CA ARG A 450 11.25 -36.47 12.78
C ARG A 450 9.98 -37.33 12.59
N SER A 451 9.31 -37.20 11.46
CA SER A 451 8.03 -37.89 11.11
C SER A 451 6.77 -37.43 11.86
N VAL A 452 6.85 -36.34 12.64
CA VAL A 452 5.73 -35.69 13.31
C VAL A 452 5.30 -34.47 12.50
N LEU A 453 3.99 -34.26 12.37
CA LEU A 453 3.44 -33.12 11.65
C LEU A 453 3.23 -31.95 12.62
N HIS A 454 3.82 -30.81 12.30
CA HIS A 454 3.70 -29.58 13.06
C HIS A 454 3.06 -28.49 12.20
N GLN A 455 2.45 -27.51 12.87
CA GLN A 455 1.96 -26.28 12.26
C GLN A 455 2.43 -25.08 13.07
N ILE A 456 2.82 -24.01 12.39
CA ILE A 456 3.12 -22.75 13.06
C ILE A 456 1.82 -22.05 13.46
N ILE A 457 1.64 -21.85 14.77
CA ILE A 457 0.50 -21.13 15.34
C ILE A 457 1.04 -20.16 16.40
N GLU A 458 0.73 -18.88 16.24
CA GLU A 458 1.21 -17.79 17.12
C GLU A 458 2.74 -17.73 17.19
N GLY A 459 3.42 -17.99 16.06
CA GLY A 459 4.88 -18.01 15.97
C GLY A 459 5.55 -19.23 16.61
N GLN A 460 4.80 -20.21 17.11
CA GLN A 460 5.32 -21.43 17.72
C GLN A 460 4.92 -22.68 16.93
N ALA A 461 5.81 -23.68 16.90
CA ALA A 461 5.50 -24.98 16.30
C ALA A 461 4.60 -25.81 17.22
N GLN A 462 3.34 -25.97 16.84
CA GLN A 462 2.38 -26.82 17.54
C GLN A 462 2.23 -28.17 16.83
N ILE A 463 2.16 -29.26 17.59
CA ILE A 463 1.90 -30.60 17.03
C ILE A 463 0.47 -30.64 16.51
N VAL A 464 0.28 -31.13 15.30
CA VAL A 464 -1.06 -31.32 14.73
C VAL A 464 -1.62 -32.67 15.22
N PRO A 465 -2.64 -32.69 16.10
CA PRO A 465 -3.19 -33.94 16.62
C PRO A 465 -3.88 -34.73 15.51
N ILE A 466 -3.50 -36.01 15.37
CA ILE A 466 -4.12 -36.93 14.41
C ILE A 466 -5.14 -37.80 15.15
N ARG A 467 -6.39 -37.75 14.69
CA ARG A 467 -7.51 -38.47 15.30
C ARG A 467 -7.28 -39.98 15.27
N LYS A 468 -7.24 -40.61 16.46
CA LYS A 468 -7.28 -42.08 16.63
C LYS A 468 -8.72 -42.57 16.73
N ALA A 469 -8.98 -43.85 16.45
CA ALA A 469 -10.31 -44.44 16.55
C ALA A 469 -10.89 -44.23 17.97
N GLY A 470 -12.04 -43.55 18.07
CA GLY A 470 -12.72 -43.26 19.35
C GLY A 470 -12.49 -41.86 19.94
N GLN A 471 -11.55 -41.06 19.46
CA GLN A 471 -11.35 -39.66 19.90
C GLN A 471 -12.14 -38.68 19.03
N ALA A 472 -12.61 -37.56 19.60
CA ALA A 472 -13.35 -36.51 18.87
C ALA A 472 -12.45 -35.39 18.33
N GLU A 473 -11.26 -35.20 18.90
CA GLU A 473 -10.32 -34.13 18.55
C GLU A 473 -9.24 -34.57 17.55
N GLY A 474 -8.80 -33.64 16.70
CA GLY A 474 -7.71 -33.81 15.73
C GLY A 474 -8.14 -34.03 14.27
N ILE A 475 -7.17 -33.88 13.35
CA ILE A 475 -7.39 -34.08 11.91
C ILE A 475 -7.47 -35.57 11.56
N PHE A 476 -8.20 -35.90 10.50
CA PHE A 476 -8.28 -37.28 10.02
C PHE A 476 -6.91 -37.78 9.54
N ALA A 477 -6.60 -39.05 9.78
CA ALA A 477 -5.34 -39.67 9.32
C ALA A 477 -5.11 -39.52 7.81
N LYS A 478 -6.17 -39.54 7.01
CA LYS A 478 -6.13 -39.25 5.57
C LYS A 478 -5.64 -37.83 5.27
N HIS A 479 -6.13 -36.83 6.01
CA HIS A 479 -5.73 -35.42 5.85
C HIS A 479 -4.26 -35.21 6.23
N ALA A 480 -3.81 -35.84 7.32
CA ALA A 480 -2.41 -35.78 7.73
C ALA A 480 -1.46 -36.35 6.66
N ARG A 481 -1.86 -37.45 5.98
CA ARG A 481 -1.09 -38.02 4.86
C ARG A 481 -0.99 -37.06 3.67
N ILE A 482 -2.09 -36.42 3.30
CA ILE A 482 -2.12 -35.43 2.21
C ILE A 482 -1.18 -34.25 2.52
N ILE A 483 -1.28 -33.68 3.73
CA ILE A 483 -0.41 -32.56 4.17
C ILE A 483 1.07 -32.94 4.08
N ARG A 484 1.43 -34.14 4.57
CA ARG A 484 2.81 -34.65 4.49
C ARG A 484 3.32 -34.81 3.06
N GLY A 485 2.43 -35.10 2.10
CA GLY A 485 2.78 -35.18 0.69
C GLY A 485 2.94 -33.83 0.00
N LEU A 486 2.21 -32.79 0.43
CA LEU A 486 2.26 -31.45 -0.16
C LEU A 486 3.41 -30.59 0.37
N VAL A 487 3.85 -30.78 1.62
CA VAL A 487 4.96 -30.02 2.22
C VAL A 487 6.25 -30.09 1.39
N PRO A 488 6.74 -31.26 0.95
CA PRO A 488 7.93 -31.33 0.09
C PRO A 488 7.77 -30.64 -1.27
N ILE A 489 6.56 -30.63 -1.83
CA ILE A 489 6.26 -29.95 -3.10
C ILE A 489 6.37 -28.44 -2.92
N ARG A 490 5.76 -27.89 -1.86
CA ARG A 490 5.85 -26.47 -1.49
C ARG A 490 7.31 -26.03 -1.34
N ASP A 491 8.08 -26.76 -0.54
CA ASP A 491 9.45 -26.39 -0.20
C ASP A 491 10.38 -26.46 -1.42
N ALA A 492 10.20 -27.48 -2.28
CA ALA A 492 10.92 -27.59 -3.54
C ALA A 492 10.54 -26.48 -4.53
N ALA A 493 9.26 -26.11 -4.63
CA ALA A 493 8.82 -25.02 -5.50
C ALA A 493 9.42 -23.68 -5.06
N ARG A 494 9.42 -23.35 -3.75
CA ARG A 494 10.05 -22.13 -3.22
C ARG A 494 11.56 -22.12 -3.46
N SER A 495 12.21 -23.27 -3.36
CA SER A 495 13.65 -23.41 -3.64
C SER A 495 13.98 -23.13 -5.11
N VAL A 496 13.16 -23.59 -6.05
CA VAL A 496 13.31 -23.25 -7.49
C VAL A 496 13.15 -21.75 -7.71
N LEU A 497 12.11 -21.13 -7.15
CA LEU A 497 11.87 -19.68 -7.31
C LEU A 497 13.00 -18.83 -6.71
N ARG A 498 13.47 -19.15 -5.49
CA ARG A 498 14.61 -18.46 -4.85
C ARG A 498 15.87 -18.53 -5.72
N ALA A 499 16.18 -19.71 -6.26
CA ALA A 499 17.35 -19.89 -7.13
C ALA A 499 17.21 -19.09 -8.44
N GLN A 500 16.03 -19.07 -9.05
CA GLN A 500 15.78 -18.28 -10.27
C GLN A 500 15.92 -16.77 -10.02
N MET A 501 15.37 -16.24 -8.92
CA MET A 501 15.48 -14.83 -8.54
C MET A 501 16.93 -14.38 -8.31
N GLN A 502 17.74 -15.22 -7.66
CA GLN A 502 19.15 -14.94 -7.38
C GLN A 502 20.06 -15.24 -8.57
N ASN A 503 19.49 -15.58 -9.73
CA ASN A 503 20.19 -16.00 -10.93
C ASN A 503 21.17 -17.17 -10.70
N LEU A 504 20.85 -18.07 -9.77
CA LEU A 504 21.62 -19.28 -9.44
C LEU A 504 21.18 -20.49 -10.29
N PRO A 505 22.03 -21.52 -10.45
CA PRO A 505 21.61 -22.78 -11.07
C PRO A 505 20.48 -23.47 -10.29
N TYR A 506 19.38 -23.81 -10.97
CA TYR A 506 18.15 -24.34 -10.35
C TYR A 506 17.73 -25.76 -10.79
N GLY A 507 18.52 -26.41 -11.67
CA GLY A 507 18.17 -27.72 -12.24
C GLY A 507 18.11 -28.86 -11.22
N ALA A 508 18.87 -28.79 -10.12
CA ALA A 508 18.78 -29.77 -9.04
C ALA A 508 17.46 -29.65 -8.28
N GLN A 509 17.04 -28.43 -7.97
CA GLN A 509 15.80 -28.09 -7.28
C GLN A 509 14.58 -28.49 -8.12
N GLN A 510 14.63 -28.31 -9.44
CA GLN A 510 13.57 -28.78 -10.37
C GLN A 510 13.41 -30.31 -10.37
N ARG A 511 14.52 -31.07 -10.29
CA ARG A 511 14.46 -32.54 -10.17
C ARG A 511 13.81 -32.96 -8.85
N THR A 512 14.13 -32.28 -7.75
CA THR A 512 13.50 -32.51 -6.44
C THR A 512 11.99 -32.24 -6.51
N LEU A 513 11.59 -31.09 -7.08
CA LEU A 513 10.19 -30.73 -7.28
C LEU A 513 9.44 -31.77 -8.11
N LYS A 514 10.03 -32.20 -9.24
CA LYS A 514 9.46 -33.24 -10.11
C LYS A 514 9.25 -34.56 -9.38
N THR A 515 10.22 -34.98 -8.58
CA THR A 515 10.15 -36.23 -7.82
C THR A 515 9.07 -36.17 -6.74
N ALA A 516 8.97 -35.05 -6.02
CA ALA A 516 7.94 -34.83 -5.01
C ALA A 516 6.53 -34.81 -5.63
N TYR A 517 6.34 -34.08 -6.74
CA TYR A 517 5.08 -34.01 -7.48
C TYR A 517 4.62 -35.37 -7.99
N GLN A 518 5.50 -36.12 -8.66
CA GLN A 518 5.16 -37.44 -9.19
C GLN A 518 4.80 -38.44 -8.08
N SER A 519 5.47 -38.34 -6.94
CA SER A 519 5.16 -39.18 -5.77
C SER A 519 3.77 -38.87 -5.22
N PHE A 520 3.43 -37.58 -5.09
CA PHE A 520 2.10 -37.16 -4.64
C PHE A 520 0.99 -37.58 -5.60
N VAL A 521 1.15 -37.35 -6.91
CA VAL A 521 0.13 -37.68 -7.92
C VAL A 521 -0.13 -39.19 -7.99
N ARG A 522 0.90 -40.03 -7.82
CA ARG A 522 0.73 -41.49 -7.75
C ARG A 522 -0.10 -41.95 -6.56
N GLU A 523 0.00 -41.25 -5.42
CA GLU A 523 -0.66 -41.64 -4.18
C GLU A 523 -2.07 -41.03 -4.03
N PHE A 524 -2.25 -39.77 -4.43
CA PHE A 524 -3.47 -39.00 -4.15
C PHE A 524 -4.19 -38.47 -5.41
N GLY A 525 -3.63 -38.64 -6.60
CA GLY A 525 -4.11 -38.02 -7.83
C GLY A 525 -3.69 -36.54 -7.98
N PRO A 526 -4.27 -35.80 -8.93
CA PRO A 526 -3.91 -34.40 -9.18
C PRO A 526 -4.02 -33.51 -7.93
N ILE A 527 -3.14 -32.53 -7.79
CA ILE A 527 -3.17 -31.57 -6.67
C ILE A 527 -4.50 -30.80 -6.67
N ASN A 528 -4.90 -30.32 -7.84
CA ASN A 528 -6.09 -29.49 -8.06
C ASN A 528 -7.38 -30.31 -8.26
N HIS A 529 -7.39 -31.60 -7.94
CA HIS A 529 -8.57 -32.46 -8.06
C HIS A 529 -9.82 -31.80 -7.44
N THR A 530 -10.86 -31.63 -8.25
CA THR A 530 -12.08 -30.89 -7.88
C THR A 530 -13.32 -31.77 -8.02
N ARG A 531 -14.17 -31.77 -6.99
CA ARG A 531 -15.46 -32.46 -6.95
C ARG A 531 -16.60 -31.45 -6.90
N ILE A 532 -17.44 -31.46 -7.92
CA ILE A 532 -18.62 -30.60 -8.03
C ILE A 532 -19.86 -31.38 -7.57
N THR A 533 -20.62 -30.82 -6.64
CA THR A 533 -21.92 -31.36 -6.21
C THR A 533 -23.01 -30.33 -6.46
N LEU A 534 -24.01 -30.69 -7.26
CA LEU A 534 -25.21 -29.87 -7.48
C LEU A 534 -26.28 -30.28 -6.48
N ARG A 535 -26.76 -29.34 -5.66
CA ARG A 535 -27.92 -29.54 -4.78
C ARG A 535 -29.03 -28.59 -5.19
N GLU A 536 -30.16 -29.15 -5.59
CA GLU A 536 -31.36 -28.37 -5.88
C GLU A 536 -32.17 -28.17 -4.60
N ASN A 537 -32.54 -26.93 -4.29
CA ASN A 537 -33.44 -26.66 -3.18
C ASN A 537 -34.88 -26.99 -3.59
N PRO A 538 -35.55 -27.98 -2.97
CA PRO A 538 -36.88 -28.43 -3.36
C PRO A 538 -37.96 -27.36 -3.28
N GLU A 539 -37.80 -26.34 -2.43
CA GLU A 539 -38.81 -25.30 -2.20
C GLU A 539 -38.66 -24.09 -3.12
N THR A 540 -37.45 -23.84 -3.65
CA THR A 540 -37.16 -22.61 -4.41
C THR A 540 -36.69 -22.88 -5.85
N GLY A 541 -36.47 -24.15 -6.22
CA GLY A 541 -35.93 -24.54 -7.52
C GLY A 541 -34.50 -24.02 -7.78
N LYS A 542 -33.85 -23.40 -6.78
CA LYS A 542 -32.49 -22.86 -6.92
C LYS A 542 -31.47 -23.99 -6.77
N THR A 543 -30.69 -24.22 -7.81
CA THR A 543 -29.52 -25.11 -7.79
C THR A 543 -28.33 -24.42 -7.15
N ARG A 544 -27.82 -24.99 -6.05
CA ARG A 544 -26.57 -24.59 -5.40
C ARG A 544 -25.47 -25.57 -5.79
N GLU A 545 -24.52 -25.09 -6.58
CA GLU A 545 -23.28 -25.81 -6.87
C GLU A 545 -22.32 -25.68 -5.69
N THR A 546 -21.74 -26.79 -5.24
CA THR A 546 -20.69 -26.82 -4.21
C THR A 546 -19.47 -27.51 -4.78
N GLN A 547 -18.38 -26.78 -4.92
CA GLN A 547 -17.09 -27.31 -5.34
C GLN A 547 -16.23 -27.64 -4.12
N ARG A 548 -15.62 -28.83 -4.09
CA ARG A 548 -14.70 -29.26 -3.04
C ARG A 548 -13.40 -29.72 -3.66
N ARG A 549 -12.26 -29.38 -3.05
CA ARG A 549 -10.92 -29.80 -3.48
C ARG A 549 -10.30 -30.75 -2.46
N PRO A 550 -10.49 -32.08 -2.57
CA PRO A 550 -10.12 -33.02 -1.50
C PRO A 550 -8.63 -33.01 -1.13
N ASN A 551 -7.75 -32.69 -2.08
CA ASN A 551 -6.30 -32.69 -1.88
C ASN A 551 -5.78 -31.34 -1.33
N LEU A 552 -6.40 -30.21 -1.68
CA LEU A 552 -6.03 -28.89 -1.14
C LEU A 552 -6.75 -28.54 0.16
N GLN A 553 -7.97 -29.03 0.39
CA GLN A 553 -8.79 -28.71 1.56
C GLN A 553 -8.05 -28.94 2.90
N PRO A 554 -7.28 -30.03 3.10
CA PRO A 554 -6.53 -30.27 4.32
C PRO A 554 -5.36 -29.29 4.54
N PHE A 555 -4.91 -28.62 3.49
CA PHE A 555 -3.70 -27.79 3.46
C PHE A 555 -4.02 -26.28 3.38
N LEU A 556 -5.31 -25.88 3.45
CA LEU A 556 -5.74 -24.48 3.28
C LEU A 556 -5.19 -23.51 4.33
N ASP A 557 -4.87 -23.98 5.54
CA ASP A 557 -4.30 -23.12 6.58
C ASP A 557 -2.81 -22.80 6.29
N ASP A 558 -2.18 -23.48 5.33
CA ASP A 558 -0.83 -23.18 4.87
C ASP A 558 -0.81 -21.91 4.01
N PRO A 559 0.07 -20.95 4.27
CA PRO A 559 0.13 -19.71 3.51
C PRO A 559 0.55 -19.89 2.04
N ASP A 560 1.23 -20.99 1.70
CA ASP A 560 1.71 -21.26 0.34
C ASP A 560 0.84 -22.33 -0.38
N VAL A 561 -0.36 -22.65 0.13
CA VAL A 561 -1.30 -23.59 -0.51
C VAL A 561 -1.60 -23.23 -1.97
N TRP A 562 -1.75 -21.93 -2.26
CA TRP A 562 -2.08 -21.46 -3.61
C TRP A 562 -0.86 -21.45 -4.54
N LEU A 563 0.36 -21.33 -3.99
CA LEU A 563 1.58 -21.55 -4.75
C LEU A 563 1.65 -23.01 -5.20
N VAL A 564 1.37 -23.96 -4.29
CA VAL A 564 1.30 -25.39 -4.62
C VAL A 564 0.19 -25.71 -5.62
N ALA A 565 -0.94 -25.00 -5.57
CA ALA A 565 -1.99 -25.13 -6.58
C ALA A 565 -1.56 -24.59 -7.97
N SER A 566 -0.73 -23.54 -8.01
CA SER A 566 -0.32 -22.85 -9.25
C SER A 566 0.65 -23.62 -10.14
N ILE A 567 1.40 -24.57 -9.58
CA ILE A 567 2.43 -25.31 -10.33
C ILE A 567 1.86 -26.43 -11.22
N GLU A 568 0.58 -26.77 -11.06
CA GLU A 568 -0.11 -27.82 -11.83
C GLU A 568 -1.16 -27.23 -12.77
N GLU A 569 -1.06 -27.57 -14.05
CA GLU A 569 -2.11 -27.33 -15.03
C GLU A 569 -3.16 -28.44 -14.92
N TYR A 570 -4.38 -28.09 -14.56
CA TYR A 570 -5.45 -29.06 -14.31
C TYR A 570 -6.65 -28.83 -15.23
N ASP A 571 -7.08 -29.90 -15.89
CA ASP A 571 -8.30 -29.93 -16.68
C ASP A 571 -9.43 -30.59 -15.88
N GLU A 572 -10.37 -29.77 -15.43
CA GLU A 572 -11.55 -30.19 -14.66
C GLU A 572 -12.43 -31.19 -15.40
N ARG A 573 -12.47 -31.14 -16.74
CA ARG A 573 -13.35 -32.00 -17.54
C ARG A 573 -12.81 -33.42 -17.65
N THR A 574 -11.49 -33.55 -17.69
CA THR A 574 -10.81 -34.84 -17.81
C THR A 574 -10.27 -35.37 -16.48
N ASP A 575 -10.32 -34.56 -15.43
CA ASP A 575 -9.72 -34.83 -14.11
C ASP A 575 -8.23 -35.21 -14.21
N THR A 576 -7.50 -34.54 -15.12
CA THR A 576 -6.07 -34.78 -15.35
C THR A 576 -5.23 -33.55 -14.99
N GLY A 577 -4.13 -33.78 -14.28
CA GLY A 577 -3.12 -32.78 -13.95
C GLY A 577 -1.85 -32.97 -14.76
N ARG A 578 -1.24 -31.87 -15.20
CA ARG A 578 0.05 -31.82 -15.90
C ARG A 578 1.02 -30.91 -15.15
N MET A 579 2.30 -31.23 -15.22
CA MET A 579 3.37 -30.38 -14.69
C MET A 579 3.37 -29.05 -15.43
N GLY A 580 3.26 -27.94 -14.70
CA GLY A 580 3.37 -26.60 -15.28
C GLY A 580 4.82 -26.20 -15.62
N PRO A 581 5.03 -24.95 -16.09
CA PRO A 581 6.33 -24.53 -16.63
C PRO A 581 7.50 -24.54 -15.63
N ILE A 582 7.24 -24.34 -14.33
CA ILE A 582 8.27 -24.32 -13.27
C ILE A 582 9.12 -25.61 -13.23
N PHE A 583 8.60 -26.73 -13.75
CA PHE A 583 9.29 -28.02 -13.76
C PHE A 583 10.36 -28.15 -14.85
N SER A 584 10.31 -27.34 -15.90
CA SER A 584 11.19 -27.44 -17.08
C SER A 584 11.85 -26.13 -17.47
N GLU A 585 11.23 -25.00 -17.15
CA GLU A 585 11.59 -23.69 -17.67
C GLU A 585 11.96 -22.72 -16.54
N ARG A 586 12.68 -21.65 -16.91
CA ARG A 586 12.82 -20.48 -16.05
C ARG A 586 11.49 -19.73 -16.07
N VAL A 587 10.88 -19.52 -14.91
CA VAL A 587 9.63 -18.76 -14.79
C VAL A 587 9.86 -17.32 -14.35
N ILE A 588 11.01 -17.00 -13.73
CA ILE A 588 11.37 -15.63 -13.31
C ILE A 588 12.72 -15.23 -13.91
N HIS A 589 12.80 -14.06 -14.53
CA HIS A 589 14.06 -13.44 -14.98
C HIS A 589 14.53 -12.36 -13.99
N ALA A 590 15.85 -12.20 -13.90
CA ALA A 590 16.43 -11.04 -13.22
C ALA A 590 16.07 -9.75 -14.00
N PRO A 591 15.85 -8.61 -13.32
CA PRO A 591 15.65 -7.33 -13.98
C PRO A 591 16.78 -7.07 -14.98
N THR A 592 16.43 -6.69 -16.20
CA THR A 592 17.38 -6.33 -17.27
C THR A 592 17.30 -4.82 -17.46
N GLU A 593 18.45 -4.16 -17.63
CA GLU A 593 18.48 -2.73 -17.91
C GLU A 593 17.85 -2.47 -19.29
N PRO A 594 16.97 -1.46 -19.41
CA PRO A 594 16.36 -1.12 -20.69
C PRO A 594 17.40 -0.54 -21.65
N GLU A 595 17.37 -0.97 -22.91
CA GLU A 595 18.14 -0.31 -23.97
C GLU A 595 17.42 0.97 -24.40
N ILE A 596 18.13 2.09 -24.39
CA ILE A 596 17.57 3.41 -24.71
C ILE A 596 18.20 3.89 -26.02
N HIS A 597 17.41 3.94 -27.10
CA HIS A 597 17.87 4.36 -28.42
C HIS A 597 17.43 5.79 -28.78
N GLY A 598 16.59 6.44 -27.97
CA GLY A 598 16.16 7.83 -28.16
C GLY A 598 15.18 8.33 -27.09
N ALA A 599 14.69 9.57 -27.21
CA ALA A 599 13.88 10.20 -26.16
C ALA A 599 12.55 9.50 -25.89
N HIS A 600 11.95 8.85 -26.88
CA HIS A 600 10.73 8.06 -26.68
C HIS A 600 10.97 6.79 -25.85
N ASP A 601 12.14 6.15 -25.99
CA ASP A 601 12.52 5.01 -25.15
C ASP A 601 12.78 5.47 -23.72
N ALA A 602 13.47 6.60 -23.55
CA ALA A 602 13.68 7.20 -22.23
C ALA A 602 12.36 7.68 -21.58
N LEU A 603 11.40 8.19 -22.35
CA LEU A 603 10.04 8.48 -21.87
C LEU A 603 9.32 7.20 -21.41
N ALA A 604 9.42 6.11 -22.19
CA ALA A 604 8.86 4.82 -21.81
C ALA A 604 9.48 4.28 -20.50
N VAL A 605 10.79 4.46 -20.30
CA VAL A 605 11.48 4.14 -19.04
C VAL A 605 10.99 5.04 -17.90
N SER A 606 10.89 6.35 -18.12
CA SER A 606 10.37 7.29 -17.11
C SER A 606 8.96 6.95 -16.66
N LEU A 607 8.05 6.65 -17.61
CA LEU A 607 6.70 6.18 -17.31
C LEU A 607 6.70 4.81 -16.61
N HIS A 608 7.61 3.92 -16.98
CA HIS A 608 7.77 2.62 -16.34
C HIS A 608 8.33 2.72 -14.92
N GLU A 609 9.24 3.64 -14.62
CA GLU A 609 9.91 3.74 -13.32
C GLU A 609 9.17 4.64 -12.34
N THR A 610 8.63 5.77 -12.83
CA THR A 610 8.04 6.81 -11.99
C THR A 610 6.52 6.90 -12.11
N GLY A 611 5.93 6.30 -13.16
CA GLY A 611 4.50 6.42 -13.47
C GLY A 611 4.08 7.81 -13.97
N ARG A 612 5.04 8.72 -14.23
CA ARG A 612 4.82 10.09 -14.70
C ARG A 612 5.87 10.50 -15.72
N VAL A 613 5.69 11.65 -16.35
CA VAL A 613 6.74 12.25 -17.19
C VAL A 613 7.72 12.99 -16.28
N ASP A 614 8.89 12.39 -16.07
CA ASP A 614 9.97 12.99 -15.29
C ASP A 614 11.07 13.50 -16.25
N LEU A 615 10.97 14.77 -16.65
CA LEU A 615 11.86 15.36 -17.66
C LEU A 615 13.35 15.34 -17.24
N PRO A 616 13.71 15.62 -15.97
CA PRO A 616 15.09 15.45 -15.49
C PRO A 616 15.62 14.02 -15.68
N LEU A 617 14.83 13.00 -15.31
CA LEU A 617 15.22 11.60 -15.50
C LEU A 617 15.40 11.26 -16.98
N ILE A 618 14.48 11.70 -17.85
CA ILE A 618 14.59 11.44 -19.29
C ILE A 618 15.87 12.08 -19.86
N ALA A 619 16.20 13.30 -19.43
CA ALA A 619 17.42 13.99 -19.85
C ALA A 619 18.69 13.28 -19.37
N GLU A 620 18.68 12.77 -18.13
CA GLU A 620 19.76 11.95 -17.56
C GLU A 620 19.97 10.66 -18.35
N LEU A 621 18.89 9.93 -18.65
CA LEU A 621 18.91 8.68 -19.42
C LEU A 621 19.48 8.86 -20.84
N LEU A 622 19.30 10.04 -21.43
CA LEU A 622 19.84 10.40 -22.75
C LEU A 622 21.24 11.04 -22.70
N GLY A 623 21.70 11.45 -21.52
CA GLY A 623 22.91 12.26 -21.36
C GLY A 623 22.84 13.63 -22.03
N ARG A 624 21.65 14.26 -22.07
CA ARG A 624 21.38 15.55 -22.74
C ARG A 624 20.84 16.60 -21.77
N SER A 625 20.75 17.85 -22.23
CA SER A 625 20.06 18.90 -21.45
C SER A 625 18.55 18.69 -21.46
N GLU A 626 17.83 19.19 -20.45
CA GLU A 626 16.37 19.16 -20.42
C GLU A 626 15.76 19.91 -21.62
N ALA A 627 16.41 20.97 -22.09
CA ALA A 627 15.96 21.75 -23.24
C ALA A 627 16.03 20.94 -24.55
N ASP A 628 17.14 20.23 -24.78
CA ASP A 628 17.31 19.38 -25.97
C ASP A 628 16.37 18.17 -25.92
N THR A 629 16.22 17.59 -24.72
CA THR A 629 15.29 16.47 -24.47
C THR A 629 13.85 16.89 -24.74
N LEU A 630 13.44 18.07 -24.27
CA LEU A 630 12.12 18.62 -24.52
C LEU A 630 11.88 18.89 -26.01
N ALA A 631 12.90 19.35 -26.74
CA ALA A 631 12.83 19.56 -28.18
C ALA A 631 12.65 18.24 -28.95
N GLU A 632 13.33 17.16 -28.54
CA GLU A 632 13.20 15.83 -29.15
C GLU A 632 11.84 15.18 -28.83
N LEU A 633 11.37 15.28 -27.58
CA LEU A 633 10.06 14.76 -27.18
C LEU A 633 8.90 15.48 -27.89
N GLY A 634 9.07 16.76 -28.20
CA GLY A 634 8.12 17.56 -28.99
C GLY A 634 6.68 17.48 -28.48
N GLU A 635 5.77 17.03 -29.36
CA GLU A 635 4.33 16.91 -29.11
C GLU A 635 3.93 15.68 -28.27
N SER A 636 4.90 14.89 -27.80
CA SER A 636 4.63 13.66 -27.02
C SER A 636 4.27 13.93 -25.57
N ILE A 637 4.64 15.11 -25.07
CA ILE A 637 4.35 15.57 -23.70
C ILE A 637 3.81 17.01 -23.76
N TYR A 638 3.23 17.53 -22.69
CA TYR A 638 2.77 18.93 -22.54
C TYR A 638 2.89 19.36 -21.08
N LEU A 639 3.00 20.66 -20.83
CA LEU A 639 3.05 21.22 -19.48
C LEU A 639 1.62 21.43 -18.96
N ASP A 640 1.23 20.83 -17.84
CA ASP A 640 -0.15 20.91 -17.34
C ASP A 640 -0.41 22.27 -16.65
N PRO A 641 -1.30 23.15 -17.16
CA PRO A 641 -1.54 24.47 -16.58
C PRO A 641 -2.29 24.42 -15.24
N GLU A 642 -3.00 23.33 -14.95
CA GLU A 642 -3.77 23.17 -13.70
C GLU A 642 -2.88 22.64 -12.58
N ARG A 643 -1.98 21.70 -12.90
CA ARG A 643 -1.11 21.05 -11.91
C ARG A 643 0.23 21.75 -11.69
N SER A 644 0.67 22.58 -12.64
CA SER A 644 1.93 23.32 -12.52
C SER A 644 1.77 24.54 -11.62
N ALA A 645 2.76 24.79 -10.77
CA ALA A 645 2.81 25.93 -9.86
C ALA A 645 4.19 26.61 -9.91
N GLN A 646 4.34 27.79 -9.29
CA GLN A 646 5.62 28.50 -9.27
C GLN A 646 6.74 27.60 -8.69
N GLY A 647 7.75 27.29 -9.50
CA GLY A 647 8.87 26.42 -9.13
C GLY A 647 8.61 24.92 -9.26
N ARG A 648 7.45 24.50 -9.79
CA ARG A 648 7.11 23.09 -10.01
C ARG A 648 6.36 22.91 -11.35
N ASP A 649 7.11 22.53 -12.37
CA ASP A 649 6.56 22.15 -13.67
C ASP A 649 6.05 20.70 -13.63
N VAL A 650 4.80 20.48 -14.05
CA VAL A 650 4.21 19.14 -14.15
C VAL A 650 4.00 18.80 -15.62
N TRP A 651 4.83 17.90 -16.13
CA TRP A 651 4.72 17.39 -17.49
C TRP A 651 3.77 16.19 -17.54
N VAL A 652 2.91 16.15 -18.55
CA VAL A 652 1.96 15.07 -18.81
C VAL A 652 2.12 14.58 -20.25
N THR A 653 1.72 13.35 -20.53
CA THR A 653 1.76 12.81 -21.90
C THR A 653 0.71 13.47 -22.80
N SER A 654 0.92 13.39 -24.11
CA SER A 654 -0.01 13.95 -25.10
C SER A 654 -1.41 13.38 -24.99
N ASP A 655 -1.55 12.08 -24.76
CA ASP A 655 -2.84 11.43 -24.56
C ASP A 655 -3.56 11.92 -23.29
N GLU A 656 -2.83 12.36 -22.26
CA GLU A 656 -3.43 12.96 -21.06
C GLU A 656 -3.87 14.41 -21.28
N MET A 657 -3.00 15.23 -21.88
CA MET A 657 -3.30 16.65 -22.08
C MET A 657 -4.49 16.83 -23.05
N LEU A 658 -4.52 16.04 -24.12
CA LEU A 658 -5.46 16.16 -25.24
C LEU A 658 -6.74 15.32 -25.07
N SER A 659 -7.03 14.87 -23.84
CA SER A 659 -8.25 14.14 -23.49
C SER A 659 -8.93 14.73 -22.25
N GLY A 660 -10.11 14.20 -21.87
CA GLY A 660 -10.92 14.74 -20.78
C GLY A 660 -11.64 16.02 -21.20
N ALA A 661 -11.81 16.97 -20.27
CA ALA A 661 -12.52 18.24 -20.47
C ALA A 661 -11.71 19.24 -21.33
N VAL A 662 -11.59 18.98 -22.64
CA VAL A 662 -10.65 19.70 -23.53
C VAL A 662 -11.03 21.16 -23.78
N ARG A 663 -12.30 21.57 -23.69
CA ARG A 663 -12.70 22.99 -23.77
C ARG A 663 -12.27 23.73 -22.51
N THR A 664 -12.46 23.12 -21.34
CA THR A 664 -12.02 23.67 -20.05
C THR A 664 -10.49 23.79 -20.02
N LYS A 665 -9.78 22.74 -20.44
CA LYS A 665 -8.31 22.76 -20.57
C LYS A 665 -7.83 23.82 -21.55
N LEU A 666 -8.52 24.03 -22.68
CA LEU A 666 -8.17 25.08 -23.65
C LEU A 666 -8.32 26.48 -23.05
N ALA A 667 -9.39 26.74 -22.29
CA ALA A 667 -9.58 28.01 -21.60
C ALA A 667 -8.43 28.28 -20.61
N LEU A 668 -8.10 27.29 -19.77
CA LEU A 668 -6.99 27.39 -18.81
C LEU A 668 -5.63 27.56 -19.51
N ALA A 669 -5.38 26.82 -20.60
CA ALA A 669 -4.14 26.93 -21.36
C ALA A 669 -3.99 28.31 -22.03
N ARG A 670 -5.08 28.91 -22.52
CA ARG A 670 -5.07 30.28 -23.08
C ARG A 670 -4.75 31.32 -22.01
N GLU A 671 -5.37 31.19 -20.83
CA GLU A 671 -5.09 32.05 -19.70
C GLU A 671 -3.61 31.94 -19.26
N ALA A 672 -3.11 30.72 -19.10
CA ALA A 672 -1.72 30.46 -18.75
C ALA A 672 -0.74 30.98 -19.81
N ALA A 673 -1.08 30.88 -21.11
CA ALA A 673 -0.26 31.36 -22.22
C ALA A 673 -0.10 32.89 -22.25
N HIS A 674 -1.01 33.65 -21.63
CA HIS A 674 -0.84 35.10 -21.46
C HIS A 674 0.30 35.45 -20.48
N HIS A 675 0.63 34.55 -19.56
CA HIS A 675 1.64 34.74 -18.52
C HIS A 675 2.95 33.99 -18.80
N ASP A 676 2.88 32.83 -19.46
CA ASP A 676 4.04 32.01 -19.83
C ASP A 676 3.88 31.43 -21.24
N GLN A 677 4.78 31.85 -22.14
CA GLN A 677 4.77 31.46 -23.56
C GLN A 677 4.92 29.95 -23.78
N ARG A 678 5.43 29.19 -22.80
CA ARG A 678 5.57 27.73 -22.89
C ARG A 678 4.23 27.02 -23.08
N TYR A 679 3.12 27.60 -22.60
CA TYR A 679 1.77 27.05 -22.80
C TYR A 679 1.18 27.30 -24.19
N ALA A 680 1.82 28.10 -25.05
CA ALA A 680 1.32 28.34 -26.42
C ALA A 680 1.17 27.04 -27.22
N ARG A 681 2.07 26.06 -27.00
CA ARG A 681 1.99 24.73 -27.64
C ARG A 681 0.75 23.95 -27.19
N ASN A 682 0.35 24.09 -25.92
CA ASN A 682 -0.86 23.45 -25.39
C ASN A 682 -2.09 24.02 -26.07
N VAL A 683 -2.15 25.34 -26.25
CA VAL A 683 -3.26 26.02 -26.93
C VAL A 683 -3.41 25.48 -28.35
N SER A 684 -2.32 25.49 -29.13
CA SER A 684 -2.35 24.99 -30.51
C SER A 684 -2.79 23.52 -30.60
N ALA A 685 -2.30 22.65 -29.71
CA ALA A 685 -2.68 21.24 -29.72
C ALA A 685 -4.13 21.02 -29.26
N LEU A 686 -4.59 21.75 -28.23
CA LEU A 686 -5.96 21.66 -27.74
C LEU A 686 -6.98 22.18 -28.75
N GLU A 687 -6.65 23.20 -29.55
CA GLU A 687 -7.52 23.71 -30.62
C GLU A 687 -7.83 22.65 -31.68
N VAL A 688 -6.89 21.74 -31.96
CA VAL A 688 -7.06 20.67 -32.96
C VAL A 688 -7.97 19.55 -32.47
N VAL A 689 -7.95 19.24 -31.17
CA VAL A 689 -8.69 18.10 -30.59
C VAL A 689 -10.07 18.46 -30.03
N GLN A 690 -10.56 19.67 -30.29
CA GLN A 690 -11.90 20.08 -29.84
C GLN A 690 -12.97 19.17 -30.47
N PRO A 691 -13.92 18.66 -29.67
CA PRO A 691 -15.04 17.91 -30.22
C PRO A 691 -15.87 18.83 -31.13
N ALA A 692 -16.36 18.29 -32.25
CA ALA A 692 -17.20 19.04 -33.18
C ALA A 692 -18.44 19.58 -32.46
N ASP A 693 -18.74 20.86 -32.63
CA ASP A 693 -19.93 21.48 -32.05
C ASP A 693 -21.19 20.74 -32.52
N LEU A 694 -22.02 20.32 -31.57
CA LEU A 694 -23.34 19.76 -31.84
C LEU A 694 -24.26 20.87 -32.34
N ARG A 695 -24.99 20.57 -33.41
CA ARG A 695 -26.00 21.48 -33.97
C ARG A 695 -27.32 21.38 -33.19
N PRO A 696 -28.24 22.36 -33.31
CA PRO A 696 -29.57 22.27 -32.69
C PRO A 696 -30.29 20.93 -32.96
N SER A 697 -30.16 20.37 -34.16
CA SER A 697 -30.78 19.08 -34.54
C SER A 697 -30.19 17.86 -33.84
N GLU A 698 -29.02 17.99 -33.23
CA GLU A 698 -28.28 16.92 -32.56
C GLU A 698 -28.44 17.00 -31.03
N ILE A 699 -29.04 18.07 -30.52
CA ILE A 699 -29.28 18.31 -29.09
C ILE A 699 -30.76 18.11 -28.82
N THR A 700 -31.09 17.19 -27.92
CA THR A 700 -32.47 17.03 -27.44
C THR A 700 -32.67 17.83 -26.16
N ALA A 701 -33.36 18.97 -26.27
CA ALA A 701 -33.75 19.81 -25.13
C ALA A 701 -35.12 19.38 -24.58
N ARG A 702 -35.18 19.04 -23.29
CA ARG A 702 -36.39 18.54 -22.62
C ARG A 702 -36.66 19.32 -21.35
N LEU A 703 -37.93 19.60 -21.09
CA LEU A 703 -38.38 20.15 -19.81
C LEU A 703 -37.85 19.28 -18.66
N GLY A 704 -37.19 19.90 -17.69
CA GLY A 704 -36.57 19.21 -16.56
C GLY A 704 -35.10 18.86 -16.74
N ALA A 705 -34.53 19.04 -17.93
CA ALA A 705 -33.08 18.90 -18.13
C ALA A 705 -32.33 20.00 -17.35
N PRO A 706 -31.32 19.64 -16.54
CA PRO A 706 -30.73 20.57 -15.55
C PRO A 706 -29.92 21.71 -16.17
N TRP A 707 -29.52 21.58 -17.44
CA TRP A 707 -28.74 22.58 -18.17
C TRP A 707 -29.59 23.70 -18.76
N LEU A 708 -30.92 23.54 -18.79
CA LEU A 708 -31.82 24.56 -19.30
C LEU A 708 -31.94 25.69 -18.26
N PRO A 709 -31.69 26.96 -18.65
CA PRO A 709 -31.90 28.08 -17.77
C PRO A 709 -33.37 28.22 -17.37
N VAL A 710 -33.61 28.61 -16.11
CA VAL A 710 -34.95 28.85 -15.58
C VAL A 710 -35.70 29.90 -16.39
N THR A 711 -34.99 30.92 -16.87
CA THR A 711 -35.54 32.01 -17.69
C THR A 711 -36.17 31.48 -18.98
N ASP A 712 -35.52 30.53 -19.66
CA ASP A 712 -36.06 29.93 -20.89
C ASP A 712 -37.37 29.16 -20.64
N ILE A 713 -37.53 28.56 -19.46
CA ILE A 713 -38.79 27.89 -19.10
C ILE A 713 -39.88 28.93 -18.81
N GLN A 714 -39.54 30.06 -18.18
CA GLN A 714 -40.49 31.15 -17.95
C GLN A 714 -40.94 31.80 -19.26
N ASP A 715 -40.00 32.05 -20.18
CA ASP A 715 -40.27 32.61 -21.51
C ASP A 715 -41.18 31.67 -22.32
N PHE A 716 -40.96 30.36 -22.24
CA PHE A 716 -41.85 29.37 -22.87
C PHE A 716 -43.29 29.48 -22.36
N VAL A 717 -43.48 29.56 -21.04
CA VAL A 717 -44.82 29.68 -20.45
C VAL A 717 -45.46 31.01 -20.85
N GLN A 718 -44.70 32.11 -20.87
CA GLN A 718 -45.22 33.42 -21.26
C GLN A 718 -45.60 33.46 -22.74
N GLU A 719 -44.73 33.01 -23.64
CA GLU A 719 -44.92 33.09 -25.09
C GLU A 719 -45.96 32.08 -25.62
N VAL A 720 -45.95 30.84 -25.10
CA VAL A 720 -46.78 29.75 -25.63
C VAL A 720 -48.11 29.62 -24.88
N MET A 721 -48.12 29.87 -23.57
CA MET A 721 -49.33 29.76 -22.74
C MET A 721 -49.95 31.12 -22.38
N GLY A 722 -49.24 32.23 -22.59
CA GLY A 722 -49.74 33.58 -22.27
C GLY A 722 -49.77 33.89 -20.77
N ILE A 723 -48.94 33.21 -19.97
CA ILE A 723 -48.96 33.26 -18.51
C ILE A 723 -47.57 33.63 -17.99
N GLU A 724 -47.47 34.72 -17.25
CA GLU A 724 -46.25 35.06 -16.51
C GLU A 724 -46.22 34.29 -15.19
N THR A 725 -45.17 33.51 -14.97
CA THR A 725 -44.98 32.75 -13.74
C THR A 725 -43.52 32.72 -13.30
N THR A 726 -43.32 32.34 -12.04
CA THR A 726 -42.00 32.10 -11.47
C THR A 726 -41.74 30.59 -11.45
N VAL A 727 -40.65 30.19 -12.09
CA VAL A 727 -40.11 28.83 -12.02
C VAL A 727 -38.88 28.87 -11.14
N ARG A 728 -38.66 27.83 -10.33
CA ARG A 728 -37.45 27.65 -9.53
C ARG A 728 -36.84 26.28 -9.81
N HIS A 729 -35.52 26.20 -9.80
CA HIS A 729 -34.76 24.97 -9.93
C HIS A 729 -33.74 24.90 -8.80
N THR A 730 -33.75 23.79 -8.05
CA THR A 730 -32.75 23.46 -7.03
C THR A 730 -31.94 22.27 -7.54
N PRO A 731 -30.80 22.48 -8.20
CA PRO A 731 -30.01 21.43 -8.85
C PRO A 731 -29.53 20.35 -7.88
N GLU A 732 -29.25 20.71 -6.63
CA GLU A 732 -28.70 19.83 -5.60
C GLU A 732 -29.62 18.63 -5.31
N VAL A 733 -30.93 18.78 -5.51
CA VAL A 733 -31.95 17.73 -5.28
C VAL A 733 -32.83 17.46 -6.51
N ALA A 734 -32.40 17.94 -7.69
CA ALA A 734 -33.14 17.85 -8.96
C ALA A 734 -34.63 18.19 -8.79
N CYS A 735 -34.90 19.30 -8.10
CA CYS A 735 -36.26 19.74 -7.80
C CYS A 735 -36.61 20.98 -8.61
N TRP A 736 -37.72 20.89 -9.34
CA TRP A 736 -38.33 21.99 -10.07
C TRP A 736 -39.64 22.37 -9.39
N SER A 737 -39.90 23.66 -9.21
CA SER A 737 -41.16 24.15 -8.65
C SER A 737 -41.69 25.33 -9.46
N ILE A 738 -43.01 25.44 -9.54
CA ILE A 738 -43.70 26.46 -10.34
C ILE A 738 -44.73 27.17 -9.47
N ASN A 739 -44.78 28.50 -9.55
CA ASN A 739 -45.88 29.26 -8.95
C ASN A 739 -47.18 28.97 -9.71
N ARG A 740 -48.12 28.27 -9.06
CA ARG A 740 -49.39 27.85 -9.66
C ARG A 740 -50.45 28.95 -9.67
N ALA A 741 -50.31 30.00 -8.86
CA ALA A 741 -51.35 31.02 -8.70
C ALA A 741 -51.75 31.74 -10.02
N PRO A 742 -50.81 32.11 -10.92
CA PRO A 742 -51.14 32.75 -12.20
C PRO A 742 -51.98 31.90 -13.16
N PHE A 743 -52.01 30.57 -12.97
CA PHE A 743 -52.73 29.65 -13.85
C PHE A 743 -54.20 29.47 -13.46
N LEU A 744 -54.55 29.75 -12.20
CA LEU A 744 -55.91 29.53 -11.68
C LEU A 744 -56.96 30.48 -12.29
N SER A 745 -56.53 31.64 -12.80
CA SER A 745 -57.39 32.66 -13.39
C SER A 745 -57.53 32.57 -14.91
N ARG A 746 -56.93 31.56 -15.57
CA ARG A 746 -56.90 31.40 -17.03
C ARG A 746 -57.68 30.18 -17.48
N ALA A 747 -58.66 30.38 -18.36
CA ALA A 747 -59.49 29.29 -18.89
C ALA A 747 -58.67 28.35 -19.79
N GLU A 748 -57.64 28.87 -20.45
CA GLU A 748 -56.73 28.12 -21.32
C GLU A 748 -55.91 27.08 -20.54
N ALA A 749 -55.67 27.33 -19.25
CA ALA A 749 -54.91 26.44 -18.37
C ALA A 749 -55.67 25.14 -18.00
N THR A 750 -57.00 25.12 -18.12
CA THR A 750 -57.84 23.94 -17.84
C THR A 750 -58.47 23.31 -19.09
N SER A 751 -58.32 23.94 -20.26
CA SER A 751 -58.94 23.51 -21.52
C SER A 751 -57.93 23.22 -22.63
N VAL A 752 -57.00 24.14 -22.89
CA VAL A 752 -56.03 24.04 -24.00
C VAL A 752 -54.80 23.25 -23.54
N TRP A 753 -54.20 23.68 -22.43
CA TRP A 753 -52.94 23.14 -21.91
C TRP A 753 -53.11 22.22 -20.70
N GLY A 754 -54.34 22.00 -20.23
CA GLY A 754 -54.65 21.12 -19.12
C GLY A 754 -56.05 20.53 -19.21
N THR A 755 -56.49 19.88 -18.13
CA THR A 755 -57.85 19.38 -17.94
C THR A 755 -58.46 19.98 -16.67
N GLU A 756 -59.77 19.83 -16.47
CA GLU A 756 -60.42 20.28 -15.22
C GLU A 756 -59.85 19.59 -13.97
N ARG A 757 -59.44 18.32 -14.12
CA ARG A 757 -58.91 17.50 -13.03
C ARG A 757 -57.39 17.58 -12.86
N ARG A 758 -56.68 18.16 -13.82
CA ARG A 758 -55.24 18.42 -13.72
C ARG A 758 -54.86 19.61 -14.61
N ASN A 759 -54.59 20.75 -13.99
CA ASN A 759 -54.40 22.00 -14.73
C ASN A 759 -53.02 22.06 -15.41
N ALA A 760 -52.82 23.06 -16.27
CA ALA A 760 -51.57 23.24 -17.02
C ALA A 760 -50.33 23.44 -16.12
N ALA A 761 -50.48 24.07 -14.95
CA ALA A 761 -49.36 24.23 -14.01
C ALA A 761 -48.90 22.89 -13.45
N GLU A 762 -49.84 22.02 -13.09
CA GLU A 762 -49.58 20.67 -12.59
C GLU A 762 -48.97 19.78 -13.68
N LEU A 763 -49.46 19.88 -14.92
CA LEU A 763 -48.88 19.15 -16.05
C LEU A 763 -47.49 19.67 -16.43
N LEU A 764 -47.24 20.97 -16.29
CA LEU A 764 -45.90 21.53 -16.51
C LEU A 764 -44.93 21.07 -15.42
N GLU A 765 -45.37 21.01 -14.17
CA GLU A 765 -44.57 20.44 -13.07
C GLU A 765 -44.34 18.92 -13.25
N ASP A 766 -45.33 18.19 -13.78
CA ASP A 766 -45.16 16.80 -14.20
C ASP A 766 -44.11 16.68 -15.32
N ALA A 767 -44.10 17.61 -16.29
CA ALA A 767 -43.10 17.63 -17.35
C ALA A 767 -41.69 17.87 -16.80
N LEU A 768 -41.52 18.86 -15.91
CA LEU A 768 -40.22 19.19 -15.30
C LEU A 768 -39.70 18.07 -14.39
N SER A 769 -40.59 17.37 -13.69
CA SER A 769 -40.23 16.25 -12.80
C SER A 769 -40.18 14.90 -13.51
N GLN A 770 -40.48 14.86 -14.82
CA GLN A 770 -40.64 13.63 -15.61
C GLN A 770 -41.66 12.65 -15.01
N SER A 771 -42.66 13.19 -14.32
CA SER A 771 -43.76 12.43 -13.73
C SER A 771 -44.87 12.18 -14.76
N ILE A 772 -45.62 11.09 -14.57
CA ILE A 772 -46.77 10.77 -15.43
C ILE A 772 -48.05 11.02 -14.62
N PRO A 773 -48.99 11.84 -15.13
CA PRO A 773 -50.22 12.14 -14.42
C PRO A 773 -51.05 10.87 -14.22
N LYS A 774 -51.63 10.73 -13.03
CA LYS A 774 -52.56 9.65 -12.66
C LYS A 774 -53.74 10.25 -11.92
N ILE A 775 -54.94 10.07 -12.46
CA ILE A 775 -56.18 10.61 -11.90
C ILE A 775 -56.96 9.45 -11.27
N TRP A 776 -57.28 9.58 -9.99
CA TRP A 776 -57.98 8.57 -9.21
C TRP A 776 -59.39 9.04 -8.86
N ASP A 777 -60.38 8.18 -9.10
CA ASP A 777 -61.73 8.35 -8.57
C ASP A 777 -61.80 7.75 -7.18
N HIS A 778 -62.29 8.54 -6.23
CA HIS A 778 -62.48 8.13 -4.85
C HIS A 778 -63.95 7.87 -4.59
N TRP A 779 -64.27 6.69 -4.08
CA TRP A 779 -65.62 6.34 -3.64
C TRP A 779 -65.56 5.48 -2.37
N ARG A 780 -66.65 5.47 -1.60
CA ARG A 780 -66.75 4.67 -0.37
C ARG A 780 -67.55 3.41 -0.66
N ASP A 781 -66.99 2.25 -0.29
CA ASP A 781 -67.71 0.99 -0.38
C ASP A 781 -68.83 0.87 0.66
N GLU A 782 -69.68 -0.14 0.51
CA GLU A 782 -70.83 -0.39 1.40
C GLU A 782 -70.43 -0.60 2.88
N ASN A 783 -69.13 -0.87 3.14
CA ASN A 783 -68.56 -1.04 4.47
C ASN A 783 -67.88 0.25 5.00
N GLY A 784 -67.97 1.36 4.26
CA GLY A 784 -67.37 2.65 4.63
C GLY A 784 -65.87 2.76 4.34
N ASN A 785 -65.26 1.80 3.64
CA ASN A 785 -63.84 1.90 3.27
C ASN A 785 -63.68 2.77 2.02
N GLU A 786 -62.70 3.67 2.04
CA GLU A 786 -62.33 4.44 0.86
C GLU A 786 -61.61 3.55 -0.16
N ARG A 787 -62.24 3.37 -1.31
CA ARG A 787 -61.64 2.76 -2.48
C ARG A 787 -61.23 3.83 -3.47
N ARG A 788 -60.09 3.61 -4.10
CA ARG A 788 -59.59 4.42 -5.21
C ARG A 788 -59.49 3.55 -6.46
N GLU A 789 -59.99 4.06 -7.57
CA GLU A 789 -59.88 3.43 -8.88
C GLU A 789 -59.24 4.40 -9.87
N LEU A 790 -58.34 3.91 -10.73
CA LEU A 790 -57.66 4.76 -11.71
C LEU A 790 -58.67 5.15 -12.80
N ASN A 791 -58.96 6.44 -12.92
CA ASN A 791 -59.77 6.93 -14.03
C ASN A 791 -58.93 6.94 -15.31
N THR A 792 -59.10 5.91 -16.13
CA THR A 792 -58.34 5.71 -17.37
C THR A 792 -58.62 6.83 -18.38
N GLN A 793 -59.87 7.26 -18.54
CA GLN A 793 -60.23 8.30 -19.51
C GLN A 793 -59.58 9.66 -19.17
N GLU A 794 -59.75 10.12 -17.93
CA GLU A 794 -59.17 11.39 -17.47
C GLU A 794 -57.64 11.34 -17.45
N THR A 795 -57.07 10.18 -17.06
CA THR A 795 -55.61 9.98 -17.06
C THR A 795 -55.04 10.05 -18.49
N GLU A 796 -55.70 9.43 -19.49
CA GLU A 796 -55.26 9.53 -20.89
C GLU A 796 -55.41 10.95 -21.44
N ALA A 797 -56.50 11.67 -21.12
CA ALA A 797 -56.66 13.07 -21.50
C ALA A 797 -55.54 13.96 -20.91
N ALA A 798 -55.18 13.77 -19.64
CA ALA A 798 -54.08 14.48 -19.01
C ALA A 798 -52.72 14.14 -19.64
N LYS A 799 -52.49 12.87 -20.02
CA LYS A 799 -51.27 12.44 -20.75
C LYS A 799 -51.16 13.09 -22.13
N GLU A 800 -52.27 13.17 -22.86
CA GLU A 800 -52.31 13.82 -24.18
C GLU A 800 -51.93 15.31 -24.07
N LYS A 801 -52.47 16.01 -23.07
CA LYS A 801 -52.09 17.40 -22.77
C LYS A 801 -50.63 17.54 -22.37
N LEU A 802 -50.12 16.65 -21.51
CA LEU A 802 -48.69 16.62 -21.15
C LEU A 802 -47.80 16.41 -22.39
N ALA A 803 -48.16 15.49 -23.27
CA ALA A 803 -47.43 15.24 -24.52
C ALA A 803 -47.46 16.47 -25.45
N ALA A 804 -48.60 17.18 -25.51
CA ALA A 804 -48.72 18.43 -26.26
C ALA A 804 -47.81 19.53 -25.70
N ILE A 805 -47.73 19.70 -24.37
CA ILE A 805 -46.80 20.65 -23.73
C ILE A 805 -45.34 20.30 -24.08
N LYS A 806 -44.95 19.03 -23.93
CA LYS A 806 -43.59 18.58 -24.25
C LYS A 806 -43.24 18.84 -25.71
N SER A 807 -44.12 18.49 -26.64
CA SER A 807 -43.91 18.71 -28.07
C SER A 807 -43.89 20.20 -28.45
N ALA A 808 -44.69 21.04 -27.77
CA ALA A 808 -44.67 22.48 -27.97
C ALA A 808 -43.32 23.07 -27.53
N PHE A 809 -42.80 22.66 -26.37
CA PHE A 809 -41.49 23.09 -25.88
C PHE A 809 -40.35 22.67 -26.82
N GLU A 810 -40.33 21.39 -27.25
CA GLU A 810 -39.29 20.86 -28.14
C GLU A 810 -39.22 21.62 -29.48
N LYS A 811 -40.36 22.13 -29.96
CA LYS A 811 -40.40 22.99 -31.16
C LYS A 811 -39.98 24.41 -30.83
N TRP A 812 -40.53 24.98 -29.76
CA TRP A 812 -40.33 26.36 -29.36
C TRP A 812 -38.87 26.67 -29.06
N VAL A 813 -38.18 25.79 -28.33
CA VAL A 813 -36.81 26.04 -27.83
C VAL A 813 -35.82 26.38 -28.96
N TRP A 814 -36.03 25.83 -30.16
CA TRP A 814 -35.17 26.03 -31.34
C TRP A 814 -35.72 27.00 -32.40
N GLN A 815 -36.90 27.61 -32.18
CA GLN A 815 -37.51 28.50 -33.17
C GLN A 815 -36.82 29.87 -33.27
N ASP A 816 -36.38 30.40 -32.13
CA ASP A 816 -35.71 31.69 -32.06
C ASP A 816 -34.19 31.51 -32.28
N PRO A 817 -33.58 32.18 -33.27
CA PRO A 817 -32.16 32.02 -33.56
C PRO A 817 -31.24 32.40 -32.40
N ASP A 818 -31.52 33.52 -31.71
CA ASP A 818 -30.65 34.02 -30.64
C ASP A 818 -30.67 33.08 -29.42
N ARG A 819 -31.86 32.58 -29.04
CA ARG A 819 -32.03 31.55 -28.01
C ARG A 819 -31.35 30.24 -28.42
N SER A 820 -31.58 29.79 -29.65
CA SER A 820 -30.98 28.56 -30.18
C SER A 820 -29.46 28.62 -30.09
N ASP A 821 -28.83 29.70 -30.59
CA ASP A 821 -27.37 29.85 -30.58
C ASP A 821 -26.81 29.90 -29.16
N ARG A 822 -27.48 30.61 -28.24
CA ARG A 822 -27.09 30.65 -26.82
C ARG A 822 -27.16 29.27 -26.16
N LEU A 823 -28.25 28.53 -26.37
CA LEU A 823 -28.46 27.20 -25.77
C LEU A 823 -27.51 26.15 -26.36
N VAL A 824 -27.27 26.18 -27.67
CA VAL A 824 -26.27 25.34 -28.33
C VAL A 824 -24.88 25.59 -27.75
N LYS A 825 -24.50 26.87 -27.58
CA LYS A 825 -23.20 27.23 -27.00
C LYS A 825 -23.08 26.70 -25.56
N LEU A 826 -24.09 26.97 -24.73
CA LEU A 826 -24.14 26.50 -23.34
C LEU A 826 -24.00 24.98 -23.25
N TYR A 827 -24.74 24.24 -24.09
CA TYR A 827 -24.69 22.79 -24.14
C TYR A 827 -23.31 22.28 -24.53
N ASN A 828 -22.71 22.86 -25.58
CA ASN A 828 -21.41 22.44 -26.07
C ASN A 828 -20.28 22.72 -25.07
N GLU A 829 -20.33 23.86 -24.38
CA GLU A 829 -19.35 24.22 -23.35
C GLU A 829 -19.43 23.31 -22.11
N THR A 830 -20.63 22.83 -21.77
CA THR A 830 -20.88 22.07 -20.53
C THR A 830 -20.85 20.55 -20.73
N TYR A 831 -21.47 20.03 -21.80
CA TYR A 831 -21.67 18.60 -22.04
C TYR A 831 -20.77 18.05 -23.15
N ASN A 832 -20.69 18.71 -24.31
CA ASN A 832 -19.79 18.32 -25.42
C ASN A 832 -18.35 18.81 -25.19
N ASN A 833 -17.78 18.42 -24.05
CA ASN A 833 -16.47 18.87 -23.58
C ASN A 833 -15.50 17.69 -23.40
N LEU A 834 -15.96 16.44 -23.51
CA LEU A 834 -15.18 15.25 -23.18
C LEU A 834 -14.58 14.58 -24.42
N VAL A 835 -13.26 14.43 -24.44
CA VAL A 835 -12.53 13.61 -25.41
C VAL A 835 -12.00 12.34 -24.72
N PRO A 836 -12.37 11.13 -25.16
CA PRO A 836 -11.87 9.90 -24.55
C PRO A 836 -10.36 9.76 -24.64
N ARG A 837 -9.72 9.35 -23.53
CA ARG A 837 -8.28 9.10 -23.50
C ARG A 837 -7.93 7.77 -24.19
N ALA A 838 -6.92 7.79 -25.06
CA ALA A 838 -6.36 6.60 -25.68
C ALA A 838 -5.12 6.14 -24.89
N PHE A 839 -5.21 4.98 -24.23
CA PHE A 839 -4.12 4.43 -23.43
C PHE A 839 -3.26 3.48 -24.25
N ASP A 840 -1.94 3.65 -24.22
CA ASP A 840 -0.97 2.66 -24.70
C ASP A 840 -0.13 2.11 -23.54
N GLY A 841 -0.13 0.79 -23.38
CA GLY A 841 0.65 0.09 -22.36
C GLY A 841 1.82 -0.72 -22.93
N SER A 842 2.17 -0.52 -24.20
CA SER A 842 3.25 -1.24 -24.90
C SER A 842 4.58 -1.22 -24.13
N HIS A 843 4.90 -0.08 -23.51
CA HIS A 843 6.09 0.18 -22.68
C HIS A 843 6.16 -0.60 -21.36
N LEU A 844 5.07 -1.26 -20.91
CA LEU A 844 5.07 -1.98 -19.64
C LEU A 844 5.92 -3.26 -19.69
N GLY A 845 6.98 -3.30 -18.89
CA GLY A 845 7.90 -4.45 -18.73
C GLY A 845 7.40 -5.56 -17.78
N LEU A 846 6.48 -5.24 -16.87
CA LEU A 846 5.91 -6.16 -15.84
C LEU A 846 6.97 -6.96 -15.04
N PRO A 847 7.89 -6.31 -14.30
CA PRO A 847 8.91 -7.00 -13.52
C PRO A 847 8.35 -8.01 -12.52
N GLY A 848 8.94 -9.21 -12.48
CA GLY A 848 8.50 -10.29 -11.60
C GLY A 848 7.30 -11.08 -12.12
N ALA A 849 6.71 -10.69 -13.26
CA ALA A 849 5.75 -11.52 -13.97
C ALA A 849 6.44 -12.74 -14.59
N SER A 850 5.71 -13.84 -14.73
CA SER A 850 6.19 -15.08 -15.31
C SER A 850 6.51 -14.88 -16.79
N SER A 851 7.74 -15.20 -17.20
CA SER A 851 8.15 -15.07 -18.62
C SER A 851 7.41 -16.01 -19.56
N THR A 852 6.79 -17.05 -19.01
CA THR A 852 5.97 -18.01 -19.76
C THR A 852 4.60 -17.46 -20.14
N ILE A 853 4.18 -16.34 -19.52
CA ILE A 853 2.89 -15.70 -19.77
C ILE A 853 3.12 -14.32 -20.38
N THR A 854 2.84 -14.16 -21.67
CA THR A 854 2.88 -12.87 -22.34
C THR A 854 1.49 -12.23 -22.35
N LEU A 855 1.34 -11.06 -21.71
CA LEU A 855 0.09 -10.31 -21.77
C LEU A 855 -0.13 -9.71 -23.17
N ARG A 856 -1.38 -9.81 -23.66
CA ARG A 856 -1.79 -9.20 -24.93
C ARG A 856 -1.84 -7.68 -24.82
N ALA A 857 -1.78 -6.99 -25.95
CA ALA A 857 -1.79 -5.53 -26.02
C ALA A 857 -2.97 -4.89 -25.27
N HIS A 858 -4.19 -5.45 -25.36
CA HIS A 858 -5.35 -4.91 -24.65
C HIS A 858 -5.26 -5.08 -23.13
N GLN A 859 -4.57 -6.12 -22.64
CA GLN A 859 -4.33 -6.33 -21.22
C GLN A 859 -3.33 -5.30 -20.70
N LYS A 860 -2.23 -5.06 -21.44
CA LYS A 860 -1.28 -4.01 -21.10
C LYS A 860 -1.92 -2.61 -21.12
N ARG A 861 -2.79 -2.33 -22.10
CA ARG A 861 -3.54 -1.05 -22.16
C ARG A 861 -4.40 -0.81 -20.92
N VAL A 862 -5.14 -1.82 -20.45
CA VAL A 862 -5.98 -1.63 -19.26
C VAL A 862 -5.15 -1.56 -17.98
N VAL A 863 -4.02 -2.27 -17.90
CA VAL A 863 -3.06 -2.11 -16.80
C VAL A 863 -2.53 -0.68 -16.77
N TRP A 864 -2.12 -0.14 -17.93
CA TRP A 864 -1.69 1.26 -18.02
C TRP A 864 -2.81 2.25 -17.68
N ARG A 865 -4.04 1.99 -18.15
CA ARG A 865 -5.21 2.82 -17.78
C ARG A 865 -5.40 2.89 -16.27
N ILE A 866 -5.27 1.76 -15.57
CA ILE A 866 -5.36 1.72 -14.11
C ILE A 866 -4.19 2.47 -13.46
N ILE A 867 -2.97 2.31 -13.97
CA ILE A 867 -1.79 3.03 -13.46
C ILE A 867 -1.94 4.54 -13.68
N ALA A 868 -2.37 4.99 -14.86
CA ALA A 868 -2.46 6.40 -15.20
C ALA A 868 -3.67 7.09 -14.56
N SER A 869 -4.85 6.47 -14.60
CA SER A 869 -6.12 7.10 -14.15
C SER A 869 -6.56 6.66 -12.76
N GLY A 870 -6.05 5.55 -12.23
CA GLY A 870 -6.51 4.97 -10.98
C GLY A 870 -7.87 4.31 -11.12
N ARG A 871 -8.94 4.98 -10.66
CA ARG A 871 -10.31 4.46 -10.74
C ARG A 871 -10.67 4.03 -12.16
N THR A 872 -11.08 2.77 -12.34
CA THR A 872 -11.33 2.21 -13.66
C THR A 872 -12.47 1.20 -13.63
N TYR A 873 -13.36 1.28 -14.63
CA TYR A 873 -14.35 0.23 -14.91
C TYR A 873 -13.91 -0.64 -16.09
N MET A 874 -13.49 -1.87 -15.81
CA MET A 874 -13.08 -2.87 -16.78
C MET A 874 -14.29 -3.62 -17.36
N ALA A 875 -14.96 -3.00 -18.33
CA ALA A 875 -16.07 -3.59 -19.09
C ALA A 875 -15.59 -4.55 -20.20
N HIS A 876 -14.75 -5.53 -19.85
CA HIS A 876 -14.22 -6.51 -20.81
C HIS A 876 -15.03 -7.80 -20.85
N ALA A 877 -15.22 -8.36 -22.04
CA ALA A 877 -15.90 -9.64 -22.25
C ALA A 877 -15.33 -10.78 -21.38
N VAL A 878 -16.14 -11.81 -21.12
CA VAL A 878 -15.69 -13.04 -20.44
C VAL A 878 -14.56 -13.68 -21.26
N GLY A 879 -13.50 -14.12 -20.58
CA GLY A 879 -12.32 -14.69 -21.25
C GLY A 879 -11.30 -13.67 -21.79
N ALA A 880 -11.55 -12.36 -21.71
CA ALA A 880 -10.60 -11.34 -22.16
C ALA A 880 -9.31 -11.21 -21.30
N GLY A 881 -9.14 -12.05 -20.27
CA GLY A 881 -7.98 -12.03 -19.38
C GLY A 881 -8.04 -10.93 -18.31
N LYS A 882 -9.23 -10.68 -17.75
CA LYS A 882 -9.46 -9.71 -16.65
C LYS A 882 -8.61 -10.04 -15.43
N THR A 883 -8.56 -11.31 -15.02
CA THR A 883 -7.79 -11.78 -13.85
C THR A 883 -6.32 -11.38 -13.93
N PHE A 884 -5.63 -11.74 -15.01
CA PHE A 884 -4.22 -11.38 -15.21
C PHE A 884 -4.01 -9.86 -15.27
N SER A 885 -4.97 -9.12 -15.85
CA SER A 885 -4.89 -7.67 -15.91
C SER A 885 -5.02 -7.03 -14.51
N MET A 886 -5.91 -7.55 -13.65
CA MET A 886 -6.04 -7.09 -12.26
C MET A 886 -4.78 -7.42 -11.45
N ALA A 887 -4.24 -8.64 -11.57
CA ALA A 887 -3.01 -9.03 -10.88
C ALA A 887 -1.82 -8.16 -11.31
N ALA A 888 -1.64 -7.94 -12.61
CA ALA A 888 -0.60 -7.05 -13.13
C ALA A 888 -0.78 -5.60 -12.67
N ALA A 889 -2.01 -5.08 -12.66
CA ALA A 889 -2.28 -3.73 -12.20
C ALA A 889 -1.97 -3.53 -10.71
N VAL A 890 -2.25 -4.52 -9.86
CA VAL A 890 -1.89 -4.45 -8.43
C VAL A 890 -0.38 -4.44 -8.24
N MET A 891 0.33 -5.36 -8.91
CA MET A 891 1.79 -5.48 -8.77
C MET A 891 2.53 -4.24 -9.31
N GLU A 892 2.12 -3.73 -10.47
CA GLU A 892 2.75 -2.55 -11.06
C GLU A 892 2.46 -1.27 -10.26
N GLN A 893 1.22 -1.06 -9.81
CA GLN A 893 0.91 0.09 -8.94
C GLN A 893 1.71 0.03 -7.64
N LYS A 894 1.90 -1.16 -7.06
CA LYS A 894 2.70 -1.33 -5.84
C LYS A 894 4.19 -1.08 -6.09
N ARG A 895 4.73 -1.57 -7.20
CA ARG A 895 6.13 -1.32 -7.60
C ARG A 895 6.40 0.17 -7.77
N LEU A 896 5.45 0.90 -8.37
CA LEU A 896 5.50 2.35 -8.57
C LEU A 896 5.21 3.16 -7.29
N GLY A 897 4.91 2.50 -6.16
CA GLY A 897 4.57 3.17 -4.90
C GLY A 897 3.22 3.90 -4.92
N LEU A 898 2.34 3.60 -5.89
CA LEU A 898 1.01 4.21 -6.02
C LEU A 898 0.00 3.60 -5.02
N ILE A 899 0.22 2.35 -4.62
CA ILE A 899 -0.57 1.64 -3.62
C ILE A 899 0.35 0.82 -2.71
N SER A 900 -0.09 0.55 -1.50
CA SER A 900 0.58 -0.28 -0.51
C SER A 900 -0.04 -1.67 -0.44
N LYS A 901 -1.36 -1.77 -0.43
CA LYS A 901 -2.09 -3.04 -0.23
C LYS A 901 -3.50 -3.00 -0.81
N ALA A 902 -3.68 -3.73 -1.91
CA ALA A 902 -4.98 -3.90 -2.54
C ALA A 902 -5.80 -5.04 -1.92
N VAL A 903 -7.13 -4.90 -1.94
CA VAL A 903 -8.07 -6.00 -1.72
C VAL A 903 -8.82 -6.34 -3.01
N ILE A 904 -8.83 -7.62 -3.40
CA ILE A 904 -9.54 -8.14 -4.56
C ILE A 904 -10.75 -8.94 -4.08
N VAL A 905 -11.94 -8.49 -4.44
CA VAL A 905 -13.23 -9.00 -4.00
C VAL A 905 -13.86 -9.80 -5.14
N VAL A 906 -13.97 -11.12 -4.97
CA VAL A 906 -14.38 -12.06 -6.03
C VAL A 906 -15.57 -12.94 -5.62
N PRO A 907 -16.31 -13.52 -6.57
CA PRO A 907 -17.31 -14.55 -6.26
C PRO A 907 -16.68 -15.75 -5.55
N GLY A 908 -17.44 -16.41 -4.67
CA GLY A 908 -16.92 -17.53 -3.87
C GLY A 908 -16.34 -18.68 -4.71
N HIS A 909 -16.94 -18.99 -5.86
CA HIS A 909 -16.43 -20.03 -6.78
C HIS A 909 -15.14 -19.59 -7.51
N CYS A 910 -14.92 -18.29 -7.71
CA CYS A 910 -13.75 -17.74 -8.38
C CYS A 910 -12.55 -17.52 -7.44
N LEU A 911 -12.73 -17.58 -6.11
CA LEU A 911 -11.69 -17.26 -5.12
C LEU A 911 -10.35 -17.93 -5.39
N ALA A 912 -10.40 -19.24 -5.56
CA ALA A 912 -9.22 -20.05 -5.80
C ALA A 912 -8.66 -19.90 -7.22
N GLN A 913 -9.53 -19.68 -8.20
CA GLN A 913 -9.10 -19.41 -9.57
C GLN A 913 -8.29 -18.11 -9.61
N MET A 914 -8.81 -17.04 -9.01
CA MET A 914 -8.13 -15.75 -8.86
C MET A 914 -6.78 -15.89 -8.15
N ALA A 915 -6.74 -16.56 -7.00
CA ALA A 915 -5.50 -16.79 -6.26
C ALA A 915 -4.45 -17.58 -7.06
N ARG A 916 -4.88 -18.64 -7.76
CA ARG A 916 -4.01 -19.46 -8.59
C ARG A 916 -3.47 -18.67 -9.78
N GLU A 917 -4.33 -17.99 -10.54
CA GLU A 917 -3.94 -17.19 -11.70
C GLU A 917 -3.03 -16.01 -11.30
N PHE A 918 -3.26 -15.39 -10.13
CA PHE A 918 -2.38 -14.37 -9.59
C PHE A 918 -0.96 -14.93 -9.41
N LEU A 919 -0.81 -16.09 -8.76
CA LEU A 919 0.51 -16.72 -8.52
C LEU A 919 1.11 -17.38 -9.77
N MET A 920 0.30 -17.77 -10.75
CA MET A 920 0.80 -18.18 -12.06
C MET A 920 1.49 -17.02 -12.78
N LEU A 921 0.91 -15.80 -12.69
CA LEU A 921 1.51 -14.61 -13.28
C LEU A 921 2.64 -14.05 -12.41
N TYR A 922 2.49 -14.00 -11.09
CA TYR A 922 3.51 -13.49 -10.16
C TYR A 922 3.83 -14.55 -9.09
N PRO A 923 4.72 -15.52 -9.37
CA PRO A 923 4.99 -16.64 -8.47
C PRO A 923 5.57 -16.25 -7.10
N THR A 924 6.16 -15.05 -7.00
CA THR A 924 6.75 -14.52 -5.76
C THR A 924 5.82 -13.60 -4.99
N ALA A 925 4.63 -13.31 -5.51
CA ALA A 925 3.67 -12.42 -4.87
C ALA A 925 3.17 -12.99 -3.53
N ARG A 926 2.97 -12.10 -2.57
CA ARG A 926 2.44 -12.38 -1.24
C ARG A 926 0.95 -12.08 -1.26
N ILE A 927 0.14 -13.12 -1.42
CA ILE A 927 -1.32 -13.00 -1.37
C ILE A 927 -1.91 -13.61 -0.10
N LEU A 928 -2.87 -12.94 0.50
CA LEU A 928 -3.68 -13.46 1.60
C LEU A 928 -5.08 -13.79 1.09
N VAL A 929 -5.52 -15.03 1.21
CA VAL A 929 -6.82 -15.48 0.65
C VAL A 929 -7.79 -15.81 1.78
N ALA A 930 -9.03 -15.33 1.71
CA ALA A 930 -10.06 -15.67 2.70
C ALA A 930 -11.48 -15.76 2.15
N ASP A 931 -12.26 -16.62 2.78
CA ASP A 931 -13.70 -16.76 2.58
C ASP A 931 -14.46 -16.50 3.89
N GLU A 932 -15.78 -16.65 3.87
CA GLU A 932 -16.64 -16.47 5.04
C GLU A 932 -16.28 -17.37 6.24
N THR A 933 -15.64 -18.53 6.01
CA THR A 933 -15.25 -19.45 7.08
C THR A 933 -14.06 -18.92 7.89
N ASN A 934 -13.26 -18.03 7.32
CA ASN A 934 -12.20 -17.32 8.03
C ASN A 934 -12.74 -16.27 9.03
N PHE A 935 -14.01 -15.85 8.90
CA PHE A 935 -14.61 -14.80 9.74
C PHE A 935 -15.41 -15.33 10.94
N VAL A 936 -15.30 -16.63 11.27
CA VAL A 936 -15.79 -17.18 12.55
C VAL A 936 -14.95 -16.62 13.70
N LYS A 937 -15.55 -16.30 14.86
CA LYS A 937 -14.92 -15.55 15.98
C LYS A 937 -13.47 -15.96 16.30
N ALA A 938 -13.18 -17.27 16.38
CA ALA A 938 -11.84 -17.78 16.68
C ALA A 938 -10.81 -17.61 15.54
N LYS A 939 -11.24 -17.69 14.27
CA LYS A 939 -10.37 -17.57 13.08
C LYS A 939 -10.24 -16.13 12.58
N ARG A 940 -11.25 -15.30 12.89
CA ARG A 940 -11.34 -13.91 12.42
C ARG A 940 -10.21 -13.05 12.98
N GLN A 941 -9.94 -13.14 14.29
CA GLN A 941 -8.85 -12.40 14.92
C GLN A 941 -7.50 -12.76 14.28
N ARG A 942 -7.30 -14.05 13.93
CA ARG A 942 -6.09 -14.52 13.23
C ARG A 942 -5.97 -13.97 11.81
N PHE A 943 -7.06 -13.97 11.04
CA PHE A 943 -7.06 -13.41 9.69
C PHE A 943 -6.72 -11.92 9.71
N ILE A 944 -7.38 -11.16 10.59
CA ILE A 944 -7.17 -9.71 10.72
C ILE A 944 -5.74 -9.42 11.19
N ALA A 945 -5.24 -10.13 12.20
CA ALA A 945 -3.87 -9.97 12.66
C ALA A 945 -2.87 -10.19 11.51
N ARG A 946 -3.03 -11.26 10.73
CA ARG A 946 -2.17 -11.55 9.56
C ARG A 946 -2.26 -10.44 8.51
N ALA A 947 -3.47 -9.95 8.22
CA ALA A 947 -3.66 -8.88 7.24
C ALA A 947 -2.96 -7.58 7.65
N ALA A 948 -2.93 -7.26 8.96
CA ALA A 948 -2.32 -6.05 9.49
C ALA A 948 -0.80 -6.15 9.70
N THR A 949 -0.28 -7.31 10.14
CA THR A 949 1.14 -7.42 10.57
C THR A 949 2.12 -7.71 9.44
N GLU A 950 1.68 -8.20 8.28
CA GLU A 950 2.55 -8.55 7.16
C GLU A 950 2.35 -7.61 5.95
N ASN A 951 3.43 -7.44 5.17
CA ASN A 951 3.41 -6.72 3.89
C ASN A 951 2.89 -7.65 2.78
N TRP A 952 1.57 -7.75 2.67
CA TRP A 952 0.88 -8.43 1.57
C TRP A 952 0.85 -7.58 0.31
N ASP A 953 0.99 -8.20 -0.85
CA ASP A 953 0.80 -7.57 -2.16
C ASP A 953 -0.68 -7.41 -2.49
N ALA A 954 -1.49 -8.44 -2.19
CA ALA A 954 -2.94 -8.38 -2.31
C ALA A 954 -3.64 -9.25 -1.25
N ILE A 955 -4.84 -8.84 -0.83
CA ILE A 955 -5.76 -9.68 -0.08
C ILE A 955 -6.90 -10.09 -1.03
N ILE A 956 -7.15 -11.38 -1.23
CA ILE A 956 -8.20 -11.88 -2.11
C ILE A 956 -9.32 -12.47 -1.25
N ILE A 957 -10.53 -11.92 -1.35
CA ILE A 957 -11.66 -12.29 -0.49
C ILE A 957 -12.95 -12.52 -1.26
N THR A 958 -13.85 -13.33 -0.69
CA THR A 958 -15.18 -13.53 -1.28
C THR A 958 -16.08 -12.31 -1.10
N HIS A 959 -17.03 -12.12 -2.02
CA HIS A 959 -18.07 -11.08 -1.91
C HIS A 959 -18.83 -11.12 -0.57
N ASP A 960 -19.02 -12.30 0.01
CA ASP A 960 -19.71 -12.46 1.28
C ASP A 960 -18.79 -12.22 2.48
N ALA A 961 -17.51 -12.60 2.39
CA ALA A 961 -16.50 -12.27 3.39
C ALA A 961 -16.26 -10.75 3.51
N PHE A 962 -16.32 -10.03 2.39
CA PHE A 962 -16.08 -8.58 2.34
C PHE A 962 -16.96 -7.77 3.29
N LYS A 963 -18.21 -8.22 3.52
CA LYS A 963 -19.17 -7.56 4.42
C LYS A 963 -18.68 -7.52 5.88
N PHE A 964 -17.76 -8.41 6.27
CA PHE A 964 -17.25 -8.50 7.63
C PHE A 964 -16.02 -7.62 7.90
N ILE A 965 -15.55 -6.90 6.88
CA ILE A 965 -14.48 -5.91 6.99
C ILE A 965 -15.13 -4.53 7.11
N PRO A 966 -15.20 -3.92 8.31
CA PRO A 966 -15.85 -2.62 8.50
C PRO A 966 -14.91 -1.46 8.14
N VAL A 967 -15.50 -0.29 7.86
CA VAL A 967 -14.79 1.00 7.96
C VAL A 967 -14.77 1.47 9.41
N GLU A 968 -14.02 2.54 9.71
CA GLU A 968 -14.05 3.15 11.03
C GLU A 968 -15.49 3.58 11.40
N ALA A 969 -15.96 3.24 12.60
CA ALA A 969 -17.36 3.42 13.01
C ALA A 969 -17.81 4.89 12.96
N GLY A 970 -16.89 5.82 13.24
CA GLY A 970 -17.16 7.26 13.12
C GLY A 970 -17.41 7.72 11.68
N PHE A 971 -16.78 7.09 10.69
CA PHE A 971 -16.81 7.56 9.30
C PHE A 971 -18.19 7.39 8.65
N GLU A 972 -18.83 6.22 8.79
CA GLU A 972 -20.16 6.02 8.18
C GLU A 972 -21.19 6.96 8.82
N ARG A 973 -21.04 7.25 10.13
CA ARG A 973 -21.85 8.22 10.86
C ARG A 973 -21.63 9.64 10.33
N GLU A 974 -20.37 10.09 10.29
CA GLU A 974 -19.96 11.40 9.78
C GLU A 974 -20.46 11.61 8.35
N MET A 975 -20.34 10.61 7.47
CA MET A 975 -20.82 10.70 6.09
C MET A 975 -22.34 10.91 6.00
N ILE A 976 -23.11 10.29 6.88
CA ILE A 976 -24.57 10.47 6.93
C ILE A 976 -24.92 11.83 7.56
N GLU A 977 -24.19 12.25 8.60
CA GLU A 977 -24.34 13.55 9.24
C GLU A 977 -24.00 14.70 8.29
N ASP A 978 -22.92 14.60 7.51
CA ASP A 978 -22.54 15.57 6.46
C ASP A 978 -23.63 15.69 5.40
N GLN A 979 -24.24 14.57 5.01
CA GLN A 979 -25.35 14.57 4.06
C GLN A 979 -26.61 15.23 4.65
N ILE A 980 -26.90 15.01 5.94
CA ILE A 980 -27.99 15.68 6.66
C ILE A 980 -27.71 17.19 6.75
N ALA A 981 -26.49 17.58 7.12
CA ALA A 981 -26.06 18.98 7.19
C ALA A 981 -26.16 19.68 5.82
N SER A 982 -25.82 18.98 4.73
CA SER A 982 -26.02 19.48 3.36
C SER A 982 -27.50 19.74 3.08
N TYR A 983 -28.40 18.84 3.46
CA TYR A 983 -29.84 19.06 3.33
C TYR A 983 -30.34 20.25 4.17
N GLU A 984 -29.82 20.44 5.38
CA GLU A 984 -30.14 21.59 6.23
C GLU A 984 -29.67 22.91 5.63
N ALA A 985 -28.46 22.94 5.07
CA ALA A 985 -27.92 24.10 4.37
C ALA A 985 -28.81 24.50 3.20
N ILE A 986 -29.24 23.53 2.38
CA ILE A 986 -30.17 23.77 1.27
C ILE A 986 -31.52 24.30 1.81
N LEU A 987 -32.08 23.69 2.87
CA LEU A 987 -33.33 24.16 3.49
C LEU A 987 -33.24 25.60 4.00
N SER A 988 -32.09 26.02 4.53
CA SER A 988 -31.87 27.36 5.06
C SER A 988 -31.77 28.43 3.95
N GLY A 989 -31.21 28.06 2.79
CA GLY A 989 -31.07 28.94 1.63
C GLY A 989 -32.32 29.01 0.73
N LEU A 990 -33.28 28.10 0.92
CA LEU A 990 -34.51 28.08 0.15
C LEU A 990 -35.45 29.21 0.55
N ASP A 991 -36.11 29.81 -0.45
CA ASP A 991 -37.19 30.77 -0.25
C ASP A 991 -38.33 30.16 0.58
N GLY A 992 -38.97 30.98 1.44
CA GLY A 992 -40.08 30.53 2.30
C GLY A 992 -41.32 30.03 1.54
N ASP A 993 -41.46 30.48 0.29
CA ASP A 993 -42.59 30.14 -0.59
C ASP A 993 -42.39 28.84 -1.39
N ASP A 994 -41.18 28.26 -1.42
CA ASP A 994 -40.94 26.97 -2.09
C ASP A 994 -41.21 25.76 -1.16
N ARG A 995 -42.50 25.57 -0.87
CA ARG A 995 -42.98 24.49 0.01
C ARG A 995 -42.73 23.08 -0.55
N ILE A 996 -42.61 22.94 -1.86
CA ILE A 996 -42.49 21.64 -2.54
C ILE A 996 -41.07 21.12 -2.41
N SER A 997 -40.08 21.96 -2.73
CA SER A 997 -38.65 21.63 -2.54
C SER A 997 -38.33 21.37 -1.06
N ARG A 998 -38.85 22.21 -0.14
CA ARG A 998 -38.68 22.03 1.31
C ARG A 998 -39.19 20.67 1.80
N LYS A 999 -40.42 20.30 1.47
CA LYS A 999 -41.02 19.01 1.90
C LYS A 999 -40.25 17.80 1.35
N ARG A 1000 -39.69 17.90 0.14
CA ARG A 1000 -38.87 16.83 -0.46
C ARG A 1000 -37.56 16.64 0.31
N ILE A 1001 -36.88 17.75 0.61
CA ILE A 1001 -35.60 17.71 1.34
C ILE A 1001 -35.82 17.22 2.78
N GLU A 1002 -36.88 17.66 3.46
CA GLU A 1002 -37.26 17.16 4.79
C GLU A 1002 -37.45 15.64 4.80
N ARG A 1003 -38.15 15.08 3.81
CA ARG A 1003 -38.34 13.62 3.69
C ARG A 1003 -37.02 12.88 3.44
N MET A 1004 -36.12 13.44 2.64
CA MET A 1004 -34.80 12.85 2.39
C MET A 1004 -33.93 12.90 3.64
N LYS A 1005 -34.02 14.00 4.41
CA LYS A 1005 -33.39 14.14 5.72
C LYS A 1005 -33.91 13.12 6.73
N GLU A 1006 -35.24 12.98 6.90
CA GLU A 1006 -35.84 11.95 7.77
C GLU A 1006 -35.36 10.53 7.42
N GLY A 1007 -35.20 10.24 6.11
CA GLY A 1007 -34.67 8.97 5.64
C GLY A 1007 -33.20 8.72 6.04
N MET A 1008 -32.37 9.77 6.05
CA MET A 1008 -30.99 9.69 6.51
C MET A 1008 -30.90 9.62 8.05
N GLU A 1009 -31.76 10.34 8.76
CA GLU A 1009 -31.87 10.28 10.24
C GLU A 1009 -32.27 8.87 10.71
N SER A 1010 -33.25 8.24 10.06
CA SER A 1010 -33.64 6.85 10.36
C SER A 1010 -32.47 5.86 10.13
N LYS A 1011 -31.63 6.12 9.12
CA LYS A 1011 -30.43 5.32 8.85
C LYS A 1011 -29.35 5.53 9.91
N LEU A 1012 -29.18 6.77 10.38
CA LEU A 1012 -28.27 7.15 11.46
C LEU A 1012 -28.64 6.44 12.78
N GLU A 1013 -29.93 6.43 13.14
CA GLU A 1013 -30.43 5.71 14.31
C GLU A 1013 -30.14 4.20 14.24
N GLY A 1014 -30.25 3.60 13.05
CA GLY A 1014 -29.95 2.19 12.83
C GLY A 1014 -28.47 1.80 13.03
N LEU A 1015 -27.54 2.75 12.86
CA LEU A 1015 -26.09 2.54 13.02
C LEU A 1015 -25.62 2.64 14.48
N ALA A 1016 -26.38 3.30 15.36
CA ALA A 1016 -26.02 3.50 16.78
C ALA A 1016 -25.95 2.19 17.61
N ALA A 1017 -26.37 1.05 17.06
CA ALA A 1017 -26.49 -0.23 17.77
C ALA A 1017 -25.32 -1.22 17.58
N GLN A 1018 -24.28 -0.90 16.79
CA GLN A 1018 -23.14 -1.82 16.56
C GLN A 1018 -22.01 -1.63 17.58
N LYS A 1019 -21.40 -2.74 18.03
CA LYS A 1019 -20.29 -2.76 19.00
C LYS A 1019 -18.93 -2.60 18.29
N ASP A 1020 -18.13 -1.68 18.81
CA ASP A 1020 -16.83 -1.16 18.32
C ASP A 1020 -15.61 -2.10 18.41
N ASP A 1021 -15.77 -3.41 18.61
CA ASP A 1021 -14.62 -4.30 18.93
C ASP A 1021 -13.93 -4.90 17.68
N LEU A 1022 -14.08 -4.27 16.51
CA LEU A 1022 -13.64 -4.79 15.21
C LEU A 1022 -12.58 -3.91 14.57
N LEU A 1023 -11.44 -4.52 14.26
CA LEU A 1023 -10.39 -3.90 13.47
C LEU A 1023 -10.93 -3.50 12.07
N HIS A 1024 -10.70 -2.26 11.65
CA HIS A 1024 -11.26 -1.68 10.43
C HIS A 1024 -10.26 -1.66 9.26
N MET A 1025 -10.76 -1.33 8.06
CA MET A 1025 -9.96 -1.31 6.82
C MET A 1025 -8.66 -0.50 6.93
N GLY A 1026 -8.71 0.65 7.62
CA GLY A 1026 -7.54 1.52 7.85
C GLY A 1026 -6.45 0.83 8.67
N GLU A 1027 -6.80 0.11 9.73
CA GLU A 1027 -5.85 -0.65 10.56
C GLU A 1027 -5.29 -1.89 9.84
N MET A 1028 -6.05 -2.45 8.90
CA MET A 1028 -5.53 -3.48 7.98
C MET A 1028 -4.56 -2.89 6.93
N GLY A 1029 -4.50 -1.57 6.79
CA GLY A 1029 -3.66 -0.86 5.83
C GLY A 1029 -4.07 -1.08 4.37
N ILE A 1030 -5.37 -1.29 4.10
CA ILE A 1030 -5.90 -1.43 2.74
C ILE A 1030 -6.12 -0.03 2.15
N ASP A 1031 -5.62 0.22 0.93
CA ASP A 1031 -5.73 1.52 0.25
C ASP A 1031 -6.41 1.46 -1.12
N GLN A 1032 -6.64 0.28 -1.70
CA GLN A 1032 -7.38 0.13 -2.96
C GLN A 1032 -8.29 -1.12 -2.95
N ILE A 1033 -9.50 -0.99 -3.52
CA ILE A 1033 -10.44 -2.11 -3.72
C ILE A 1033 -10.55 -2.45 -5.21
N LEU A 1034 -10.46 -3.73 -5.53
CA LEU A 1034 -10.77 -4.28 -6.84
C LEU A 1034 -11.94 -5.25 -6.72
N VAL A 1035 -12.98 -5.10 -7.54
CA VAL A 1035 -14.17 -5.96 -7.50
C VAL A 1035 -14.33 -6.68 -8.82
N ASP A 1036 -14.29 -8.01 -8.79
CA ASP A 1036 -14.68 -8.86 -9.93
C ASP A 1036 -16.17 -9.22 -9.87
N GLU A 1037 -16.77 -9.46 -11.02
CA GLU A 1037 -18.23 -9.60 -11.20
C GLU A 1037 -19.01 -8.44 -10.56
N ALA A 1038 -18.55 -7.23 -10.86
CA ALA A 1038 -19.00 -5.98 -10.25
C ALA A 1038 -20.49 -5.66 -10.48
N GLN A 1039 -21.18 -6.36 -11.39
CA GLN A 1039 -22.63 -6.26 -11.58
C GLN A 1039 -23.43 -6.51 -10.30
N LEU A 1040 -22.87 -7.25 -9.34
CA LEU A 1040 -23.51 -7.53 -8.04
C LEU A 1040 -23.47 -6.33 -7.08
N PHE A 1041 -22.77 -5.24 -7.42
CA PHE A 1041 -22.58 -4.06 -6.58
C PHE A 1041 -23.17 -2.76 -7.18
N ARG A 1042 -23.85 -2.82 -8.34
CA ARG A 1042 -24.37 -1.62 -9.04
C ARG A 1042 -25.72 -1.09 -8.54
N LYS A 1043 -26.35 -1.76 -7.57
CA LYS A 1043 -27.67 -1.40 -7.05
C LYS A 1043 -27.56 -0.53 -5.79
N LEU A 1044 -27.17 0.73 -5.95
CA LEU A 1044 -27.20 1.71 -4.86
C LEU A 1044 -28.63 2.24 -4.66
N SER A 1045 -28.93 2.68 -3.43
CA SER A 1045 -30.16 3.38 -3.12
C SER A 1045 -30.11 4.82 -3.62
N TYR A 1046 -31.24 5.33 -4.08
CA TYR A 1046 -31.42 6.72 -4.52
C TYR A 1046 -32.87 7.14 -4.40
N ALA A 1047 -33.09 8.46 -4.33
CA ALA A 1047 -34.42 9.04 -4.41
C ALA A 1047 -34.82 9.23 -5.88
N THR A 1048 -36.11 9.06 -6.17
CA THR A 1048 -36.67 9.37 -7.49
C THR A 1048 -38.16 9.67 -7.38
N ASN A 1049 -38.63 10.59 -8.21
CA ASN A 1049 -40.07 10.83 -8.40
C ASN A 1049 -40.74 9.76 -9.28
N GLN A 1050 -39.95 8.88 -9.92
CA GLN A 1050 -40.41 7.86 -10.87
C GLN A 1050 -40.46 6.46 -10.26
N SER A 1051 -40.99 6.31 -9.04
CA SER A 1051 -41.04 5.02 -8.32
C SER A 1051 -41.90 3.94 -9.01
N ASP A 1052 -42.81 4.34 -9.90
CA ASP A 1052 -43.66 3.45 -10.68
C ASP A 1052 -43.03 2.97 -12.00
N LEU A 1053 -41.81 3.43 -12.32
CA LEU A 1053 -41.13 3.10 -13.56
C LEU A 1053 -40.58 1.67 -13.51
N ARG A 1054 -41.02 0.81 -14.44
CA ARG A 1054 -40.59 -0.58 -14.47
C ARG A 1054 -39.14 -0.66 -14.94
N GLY A 1055 -38.31 -1.34 -14.15
CA GLY A 1055 -36.87 -1.40 -14.39
C GLY A 1055 -36.10 -0.28 -13.69
N VAL A 1056 -36.71 0.45 -12.75
CA VAL A 1056 -36.05 1.35 -11.80
C VAL A 1056 -36.50 0.94 -10.41
N ASP A 1057 -35.56 0.44 -9.60
CA ASP A 1057 -35.81 0.10 -8.19
C ASP A 1057 -34.99 1.08 -7.33
N PRO A 1058 -35.63 2.00 -6.58
CA PRO A 1058 -34.92 2.92 -5.70
C PRO A 1058 -34.37 2.24 -4.45
N ASN A 1059 -34.86 1.04 -4.12
CA ASN A 1059 -34.34 0.28 -2.99
C ASN A 1059 -33.00 -0.34 -3.37
N GLY A 1060 -31.94 0.20 -2.77
CA GLY A 1060 -30.58 -0.29 -2.96
C GLY A 1060 -30.34 -1.63 -2.26
N SER A 1061 -29.23 -2.27 -2.61
CA SER A 1061 -28.72 -3.44 -1.91
C SER A 1061 -27.71 -3.03 -0.83
N GLN A 1062 -27.75 -3.68 0.33
CA GLN A 1062 -26.76 -3.45 1.39
C GLN A 1062 -25.33 -3.71 0.91
N ARG A 1063 -25.15 -4.66 -0.01
CA ARG A 1063 -23.83 -4.98 -0.61
C ARG A 1063 -23.26 -3.82 -1.42
N ALA A 1064 -24.09 -3.15 -2.22
CA ALA A 1064 -23.67 -1.96 -2.96
C ALA A 1064 -23.36 -0.79 -2.01
N TRP A 1065 -24.22 -0.57 -1.01
CA TRP A 1065 -23.98 0.46 0.00
C TRP A 1065 -22.64 0.26 0.72
N ASP A 1066 -22.35 -0.97 1.17
CA ASP A 1066 -21.09 -1.33 1.83
C ASP A 1066 -19.86 -1.01 0.95
N LEU A 1067 -19.89 -1.35 -0.34
CA LEU A 1067 -18.81 -0.97 -1.28
C LEU A 1067 -18.68 0.54 -1.43
N PHE A 1068 -19.80 1.26 -1.52
CA PHE A 1068 -19.81 2.71 -1.68
C PHE A 1068 -19.21 3.43 -0.48
N VAL A 1069 -19.61 3.06 0.75
CA VAL A 1069 -19.04 3.60 2.00
C VAL A 1069 -17.53 3.36 2.04
N LYS A 1070 -17.08 2.13 1.76
CA LYS A 1070 -15.65 1.79 1.75
C LYS A 1070 -14.85 2.55 0.70
N THR A 1071 -15.43 2.72 -0.48
CA THR A 1071 -14.80 3.51 -1.56
C THR A 1071 -14.64 4.97 -1.15
N ARG A 1072 -15.63 5.54 -0.46
CA ARG A 1072 -15.57 6.93 0.06
C ARG A 1072 -14.56 7.08 1.19
N TYR A 1073 -14.45 6.08 2.06
CA TYR A 1073 -13.44 6.04 3.11
C TYR A 1073 -12.02 6.07 2.52
N LEU A 1074 -11.73 5.24 1.53
CA LEU A 1074 -10.43 5.23 0.85
C LEU A 1074 -10.16 6.54 0.11
N ALA A 1075 -11.19 7.13 -0.50
CA ALA A 1075 -11.09 8.40 -1.20
C ALA A 1075 -10.72 9.59 -0.30
N LYS A 1076 -10.89 9.51 1.04
CA LYS A 1076 -10.37 10.54 1.97
C LYS A 1076 -8.83 10.59 1.96
N THR A 1077 -8.17 9.45 1.73
CA THR A 1077 -6.70 9.36 1.72
C THR A 1077 -6.14 9.57 0.32
N ASP A 1078 -6.67 8.83 -0.66
CA ASP A 1078 -6.35 9.01 -2.08
C ASP A 1078 -7.65 8.99 -2.89
N PRO A 1079 -8.15 10.15 -3.34
CA PRO A 1079 -9.33 10.20 -4.16
C PRO A 1079 -9.09 9.56 -5.53
N THR A 1080 -7.87 9.48 -6.06
CA THR A 1080 -7.66 9.05 -7.45
C THR A 1080 -7.79 7.53 -7.66
N ARG A 1081 -7.56 6.72 -6.62
CA ARG A 1081 -7.37 5.26 -6.75
C ARG A 1081 -8.19 4.33 -5.82
N PRO A 1082 -9.35 4.71 -5.25
CA PRO A 1082 -10.03 3.88 -4.26
C PRO A 1082 -10.66 2.59 -4.83
N LEU A 1083 -11.06 2.56 -6.11
CA LEU A 1083 -11.90 1.49 -6.67
C LEU A 1083 -11.60 1.15 -8.12
N ILE A 1084 -11.45 -0.16 -8.41
CA ILE A 1084 -11.48 -0.74 -9.74
C ILE A 1084 -12.61 -1.77 -9.79
N MET A 1085 -13.47 -1.70 -10.80
CA MET A 1085 -14.57 -2.66 -10.97
C MET A 1085 -14.39 -3.40 -12.29
N ALA A 1086 -14.61 -4.70 -12.29
CA ALA A 1086 -14.49 -5.56 -13.46
C ALA A 1086 -15.78 -6.37 -13.67
N SER A 1087 -16.27 -6.42 -14.90
CA SER A 1087 -17.48 -7.18 -15.23
C SER A 1087 -17.49 -7.59 -16.70
N GLY A 1088 -18.00 -8.80 -16.97
CA GLY A 1088 -18.31 -9.26 -18.33
C GLY A 1088 -19.54 -8.60 -18.95
N SER A 1089 -20.42 -8.02 -18.12
CA SER A 1089 -21.72 -7.49 -18.53
C SER A 1089 -21.86 -6.04 -18.06
N PRO A 1090 -21.49 -5.04 -18.90
CA PRO A 1090 -21.43 -3.63 -18.47
C PRO A 1090 -22.76 -3.06 -17.97
N ILE A 1091 -23.89 -3.59 -18.45
CA ILE A 1091 -25.26 -3.26 -18.00
C ILE A 1091 -26.05 -4.57 -17.94
N THR A 1092 -26.81 -4.82 -16.87
CA THR A 1092 -27.60 -6.07 -16.71
C THR A 1092 -29.11 -5.87 -16.74
N ASN A 1093 -29.67 -5.02 -15.88
CA ASN A 1093 -31.12 -5.01 -15.64
C ASN A 1093 -31.77 -3.64 -15.74
N THR A 1094 -31.09 -2.58 -15.28
CA THR A 1094 -31.69 -1.25 -15.15
C THR A 1094 -30.75 -0.17 -15.66
N ILE A 1095 -31.33 0.88 -16.23
CA ILE A 1095 -30.59 2.03 -16.71
C ILE A 1095 -29.93 2.79 -15.55
N ALA A 1096 -30.53 2.73 -14.36
CA ALA A 1096 -29.94 3.26 -13.13
C ALA A 1096 -28.58 2.62 -12.78
N GLU A 1097 -28.25 1.43 -13.30
CA GLU A 1097 -26.91 0.84 -13.14
C GLU A 1097 -25.82 1.70 -13.78
N LEU A 1098 -26.09 2.34 -14.92
CA LEU A 1098 -25.13 3.17 -15.64
C LEU A 1098 -24.81 4.45 -14.83
N TRP A 1099 -25.85 5.10 -14.32
CA TRP A 1099 -25.73 6.25 -13.43
C TRP A 1099 -25.03 5.89 -12.12
N ASN A 1100 -25.38 4.75 -11.50
CA ASN A 1100 -24.71 4.28 -10.29
C ASN A 1100 -23.23 3.98 -10.51
N VAL A 1101 -22.82 3.45 -11.67
CA VAL A 1101 -21.40 3.31 -12.01
C VAL A 1101 -20.73 4.68 -12.09
N GLY A 1102 -21.39 5.69 -12.67
CA GLY A 1102 -20.91 7.08 -12.62
C GLY A 1102 -20.71 7.57 -11.18
N ARG A 1103 -21.65 7.29 -10.27
CA ARG A 1103 -21.51 7.63 -8.84
C ARG A 1103 -20.35 6.93 -8.14
N TYR A 1104 -19.96 5.74 -8.58
CA TYR A 1104 -18.77 5.05 -8.05
C TYR A 1104 -17.47 5.64 -8.60
N MET A 1105 -17.42 5.90 -9.90
CA MET A 1105 -16.19 6.25 -10.60
C MET A 1105 -15.88 7.74 -10.50
N ASP A 1106 -16.86 8.60 -10.76
CA ASP A 1106 -16.66 10.04 -10.90
C ASP A 1106 -17.92 10.83 -10.50
N LEU A 1107 -18.19 10.86 -9.19
CA LEU A 1107 -19.31 11.62 -8.64
C LEU A 1107 -19.11 13.13 -8.82
N ASP A 1108 -17.88 13.62 -8.76
CA ASP A 1108 -17.57 15.04 -8.83
C ASP A 1108 -17.88 15.58 -10.24
N ALA A 1109 -17.58 14.80 -11.29
CA ALA A 1109 -18.01 15.14 -12.65
C ALA A 1109 -19.52 15.14 -12.85
N LEU A 1110 -20.28 14.29 -12.12
CA LEU A 1110 -21.74 14.33 -12.13
C LEU A 1110 -22.27 15.58 -11.43
N VAL A 1111 -21.70 15.95 -10.27
CA VAL A 1111 -22.08 17.16 -9.52
C VAL A 1111 -21.80 18.41 -10.35
N ALA A 1112 -20.61 18.51 -10.96
CA ALA A 1112 -20.25 19.65 -11.82
C ALA A 1112 -21.19 19.85 -13.02
N ARG A 1113 -21.92 18.81 -13.43
CA ARG A 1113 -22.91 18.83 -14.52
C ARG A 1113 -24.36 18.82 -14.03
N ASN A 1114 -24.59 18.91 -12.73
CA ASN A 1114 -25.92 18.78 -12.10
C ASN A 1114 -26.65 17.47 -12.48
N LEU A 1115 -25.90 16.37 -12.59
CA LEU A 1115 -26.39 15.02 -12.95
C LEU A 1115 -26.22 14.01 -11.79
N HIS A 1116 -25.83 14.46 -10.60
CA HIS A 1116 -25.61 13.62 -9.43
C HIS A 1116 -26.90 13.07 -8.82
N GLU A 1117 -28.06 13.59 -9.22
CA GLU A 1117 -29.39 13.10 -8.89
C GLU A 1117 -30.01 12.33 -10.06
N PHE A 1118 -30.70 11.21 -9.75
CA PHE A 1118 -31.20 10.29 -10.77
C PHE A 1118 -32.23 10.94 -11.70
N ASP A 1119 -33.12 11.76 -11.15
CA ASP A 1119 -34.18 12.40 -11.93
C ASP A 1119 -33.62 13.41 -12.94
N ALA A 1120 -32.58 14.17 -12.56
CA ALA A 1120 -31.89 15.09 -13.48
C ALA A 1120 -31.14 14.33 -14.59
N TRP A 1121 -30.46 13.24 -14.22
CA TRP A 1121 -29.80 12.36 -15.18
C TRP A 1121 -30.80 11.70 -16.14
N ALA A 1122 -31.92 11.21 -15.63
CA ALA A 1122 -32.99 10.63 -16.42
C ALA A 1122 -33.65 11.65 -17.36
N ALA A 1123 -33.88 12.88 -16.91
CA ALA A 1123 -34.42 13.94 -17.75
C ALA A 1123 -33.49 14.32 -18.92
N ASN A 1124 -32.17 14.23 -18.70
CA ASN A 1124 -31.18 14.60 -19.71
C ASN A 1124 -30.94 13.50 -20.76
N PHE A 1125 -31.07 12.22 -20.38
CA PHE A 1125 -30.66 11.08 -21.24
C PHE A 1125 -31.75 10.04 -21.53
N GLY A 1126 -32.80 9.95 -20.72
CA GLY A 1126 -33.78 8.87 -20.80
C GLY A 1126 -35.10 9.28 -21.44
N GLU A 1127 -35.64 8.45 -22.33
CA GLU A 1127 -37.02 8.58 -22.84
C GLU A 1127 -37.92 7.46 -22.31
N THR A 1128 -39.03 7.85 -21.69
CA THR A 1128 -40.01 6.92 -21.15
C THR A 1128 -41.24 6.83 -22.07
N ARG A 1129 -41.76 5.60 -22.25
CA ARG A 1129 -43.07 5.36 -22.86
C ARG A 1129 -43.91 4.47 -21.97
N THR A 1130 -45.22 4.68 -22.01
CA THR A 1130 -46.20 3.87 -21.29
C THR A 1130 -46.90 2.95 -22.27
N GLU A 1131 -46.80 1.64 -22.03
CA GLU A 1131 -47.48 0.60 -22.81
C GLU A 1131 -48.47 -0.16 -21.91
N LEU A 1132 -49.53 -0.71 -22.49
CA LEU A 1132 -50.48 -1.55 -21.76
C LEU A 1132 -49.98 -2.99 -21.73
N GLU A 1133 -49.72 -3.53 -20.55
CA GLU A 1133 -49.33 -4.93 -20.37
C GLU A 1133 -50.45 -5.75 -19.71
N LEU A 1134 -50.67 -6.95 -20.24
CA LEU A 1134 -51.63 -7.90 -19.68
C LEU A 1134 -51.05 -8.55 -18.41
N GLN A 1135 -51.72 -8.39 -17.28
CA GLN A 1135 -51.37 -9.04 -16.03
C GLN A 1135 -51.88 -10.49 -15.95
N PRO A 1136 -51.33 -11.33 -15.03
CA PRO A 1136 -51.81 -12.70 -14.81
C PRO A 1136 -53.30 -12.81 -14.42
N ASN A 1137 -53.90 -11.72 -13.93
CA ASN A 1137 -55.33 -11.62 -13.61
C ASN A 1137 -56.21 -11.24 -14.82
N GLY A 1138 -55.65 -11.09 -16.02
CA GLY A 1138 -56.36 -10.75 -17.25
C GLY A 1138 -56.65 -9.25 -17.44
N LEU A 1139 -56.23 -8.38 -16.51
CA LEU A 1139 -56.39 -6.93 -16.62
C LEU A 1139 -55.18 -6.29 -17.30
N TYR A 1140 -55.43 -5.30 -18.16
CA TYR A 1140 -54.37 -4.46 -18.72
C TYR A 1140 -53.94 -3.42 -17.70
N LYS A 1141 -52.65 -3.38 -17.37
CA LYS A 1141 -52.06 -2.32 -16.55
C LYS A 1141 -51.13 -1.47 -17.43
N PRO A 1142 -51.26 -0.13 -17.40
CA PRO A 1142 -50.26 0.74 -18.01
C PRO A 1142 -48.94 0.59 -17.25
N VAL A 1143 -47.91 0.20 -17.98
CA VAL A 1143 -46.54 0.03 -17.49
C VAL A 1143 -45.65 0.99 -18.26
N THR A 1144 -45.00 1.88 -17.52
CA THR A 1144 -44.00 2.79 -18.09
C THR A 1144 -42.63 2.14 -18.05
N ARG A 1145 -41.87 2.25 -19.14
CA ARG A 1145 -40.49 1.77 -19.28
C ARG A 1145 -39.66 2.84 -19.98
N PHE A 1146 -38.34 2.83 -19.75
CA PHE A 1146 -37.43 3.51 -20.66
C PHE A 1146 -37.39 2.77 -21.99
N THR A 1147 -37.42 3.52 -23.09
CA THR A 1147 -37.48 2.97 -24.45
C THR A 1147 -36.25 3.34 -25.26
N GLU A 1148 -35.77 4.58 -25.15
CA GLU A 1148 -34.67 5.11 -25.95
C GLU A 1148 -33.77 6.02 -25.09
N PHE A 1149 -32.52 6.18 -25.53
CA PHE A 1149 -31.61 7.19 -24.98
C PHE A 1149 -31.52 8.37 -25.95
N VAL A 1150 -31.50 9.57 -25.40
CA VAL A 1150 -31.17 10.80 -26.13
C VAL A 1150 -29.84 11.36 -25.65
N ASN A 1151 -29.23 12.23 -26.45
CA ASN A 1151 -27.90 12.79 -26.17
C ASN A 1151 -26.85 11.67 -25.89
N VAL A 1152 -26.93 10.58 -26.68
CA VAL A 1152 -26.15 9.35 -26.46
C VAL A 1152 -24.64 9.59 -26.60
N ALA A 1153 -24.23 10.50 -27.48
CA ALA A 1153 -22.84 10.84 -27.68
C ALA A 1153 -22.19 11.31 -26.37
N ASP A 1154 -22.84 12.23 -25.66
CA ASP A 1154 -22.36 12.78 -24.39
C ASP A 1154 -22.40 11.72 -23.28
N LEU A 1155 -23.47 10.93 -23.21
CA LEU A 1155 -23.57 9.83 -22.25
C LEU A 1155 -22.43 8.81 -22.42
N MET A 1156 -22.11 8.47 -23.68
CA MET A 1156 -21.02 7.55 -24.01
C MET A 1156 -19.65 8.17 -23.72
N ALA A 1157 -19.47 9.47 -23.94
CA ALA A 1157 -18.23 10.18 -23.62
C ALA A 1157 -18.00 10.25 -22.11
N MET A 1158 -19.04 10.45 -21.30
CA MET A 1158 -18.96 10.41 -19.84
C MET A 1158 -18.63 9.02 -19.29
N TYR A 1159 -19.03 7.97 -19.99
CA TYR A 1159 -18.83 6.59 -19.54
C TYR A 1159 -17.48 5.99 -19.94
N ARG A 1160 -16.88 6.48 -21.03
CA ARG A 1160 -15.62 5.97 -21.60
C ARG A 1160 -14.40 6.53 -20.91
#